data_AF-A0A6I4MWA9-F1
#
_entry.id   AF-A0A6I4MWA9-F1
#
_cell.length_a   1.000
_cell.length_b   1.000
_cell.length_c   1.000
_cell.angle_alpha   90.00
_cell.angle_beta   90.00
_cell.angle_gamma   90.00
#
_symmetry.space_group_name_H-M   'P 1'
#
loop_
_entity.id
_entity.type
_entity.pdbx_description
1 polymer ?
#
loop_
_entity_poly.entity_id
_entity_poly.type
_entity_poly.pdbx_seq_one_letter_code
_entity_poly.pdbx_strand_id
1 'polypeptide(L)'
;MSSVQEQLPSRENPPWAPWLCWGGLVIVGTLALVNPFWGRDRPEAHEEVSLQVAAGTKRASAIVGGRVDEFKDGLLFDWSLITPGYTFLLLAVFGFGALYLYLPVSRRLAVRALGATVVMAAADVAENVFLYRALNRLSDGDPAGHLQWAAYCALVKWALAIPLAACALWIAATLISRRFLGKARVKSAEKRRPRALVRSAYGMAKGTENGDDRPDIIAPPAAPHASTPLPDWSARPLPEKPDGSAKSRWRTRALLLPGREAAEVGICVSGGGIRSASVTLGALQALRERGVLDQARYLVSVSGGGYTAGAFQLALTEQQPEDRRGDPLARADLAEPEDAFAPGSPEEDHIRRHAKYLADGPLELLLTLGTVLRGLLVSLGMLTLAFAVAGLFLNCLYGLVPVTELEQFRPAEGKGIPGLKLYEHVWIPLLGVLGLAAAVSVVGAVLRAADGESRQEWVRSTVKALVVLALTIAAYTVVIPAVIWFFAWLAQVQPFLPEGDTGRSPVGVSLLGALAAAATAVASVFTAVHRQVKKVKPDGEKAGLFGGSGNVISFQGSGGWLKVIISWLTLFLVGFFGLALLAWTAVYADDWHRGWKVSLPVALLILPFVIDQTTFSLHPFYRRRLAGAFAVRRAVLKDTPEGSVGVLPYDYNAESTQLSTHAKQVDGSARRGRFPQVIFAASAAVSLRNRTAPGRPAVPFTFASDYIGGPDTGWVRTDTMEKTAHPLIRRDLTVQSAMAVSGAAFASAMGTQTMAFERLLALSNLRLGTWVPNPAYLAEVARHGPDWIMPRLPRVRRLRYQVQELVGRYSDTSPLLLCTDGGHFDNLGLVEMLRLRCRTIYVIDSSGDTPPLATTLAQAVTLAYEDLGVVIKFDQEEILRLVPGSAVPIRPEEPMSALNARLSASCVVTGDVTYPESIEFPDGEERFTEGKIIVVKANLTRDMDYELLSYALEEKVFPRQSTFDQWFDHAQFNAYRALGHHMSTAAVTYQRPCRAT
;
A
#
# COMPACT_ATOMS: atom_id res chain seq x y z
N MET A 1 -36.59 4.47 -23.78
CA MET A 1 -36.84 3.51 -22.68
C MET A 1 -36.68 4.25 -21.37
N SER A 2 -37.77 4.33 -20.61
CA SER A 2 -37.93 5.10 -19.38
C SER A 2 -36.85 4.80 -18.34
N SER A 3 -36.25 5.86 -17.83
CA SER A 3 -35.42 5.88 -16.63
C SER A 3 -36.18 5.30 -15.44
N VAL A 4 -36.00 4.01 -15.16
CA VAL A 4 -36.36 3.45 -13.85
C VAL A 4 -35.27 3.90 -12.89
N GLN A 5 -35.49 5.11 -12.39
CA GLN A 5 -34.74 5.74 -11.32
C GLN A 5 -35.27 5.17 -10.01
N GLU A 6 -34.95 3.91 -9.71
CA GLU A 6 -35.20 3.36 -8.38
C GLU A 6 -34.31 4.10 -7.39
N GLN A 7 -34.93 5.01 -6.63
CA GLN A 7 -34.36 5.49 -5.38
C GLN A 7 -34.18 4.27 -4.48
N LEU A 8 -32.94 3.78 -4.37
CA LEU A 8 -32.58 2.78 -3.36
C LEU A 8 -33.10 3.27 -1.99
N PRO A 9 -33.79 2.42 -1.21
CA PRO A 9 -34.34 2.82 0.08
C PRO A 9 -33.21 3.36 0.94
N SER A 10 -33.42 4.55 1.50
CA SER A 10 -32.55 5.08 2.54
C SER A 10 -32.41 4.01 3.61
N ARG A 11 -31.18 3.52 3.86
CA ARG A 11 -30.85 2.49 4.85
C ARG A 11 -31.78 2.61 6.06
N GLU A 12 -32.81 1.74 6.15
CA GLU A 12 -33.82 1.85 7.20
C GLU A 12 -33.14 1.53 8.52
N ASN A 13 -32.95 2.57 9.34
CA ASN A 13 -32.45 2.38 10.68
C ASN A 13 -33.57 1.74 11.51
N PRO A 14 -33.25 0.80 12.42
CA PRO A 14 -34.25 0.27 13.34
C PRO A 14 -34.93 1.44 14.06
N PRO A 15 -36.28 1.48 14.15
CA PRO A 15 -37.03 2.63 14.65
C PRO A 15 -36.68 2.99 16.10
N TRP A 16 -36.17 2.05 16.89
CA TRP A 16 -35.75 2.25 18.29
C TRP A 16 -34.37 2.91 18.45
N ALA A 17 -33.51 2.86 17.43
CA ALA A 17 -32.11 3.22 17.57
C ALA A 17 -31.85 4.73 17.75
N PRO A 18 -32.59 5.65 17.07
CA PRO A 18 -32.51 7.08 17.35
C PRO A 18 -32.96 7.43 18.78
N TRP A 19 -33.98 6.76 19.31
CA TRP A 19 -34.52 7.01 20.66
C TRP A 19 -33.53 6.65 21.77
N LEU A 20 -32.83 5.52 21.63
CA LEU A 20 -31.77 5.10 22.54
C LEU A 20 -30.62 6.12 22.58
N CYS A 21 -30.28 6.70 21.42
CA CYS A 21 -29.24 7.70 21.29
C CYS A 21 -29.61 9.08 21.86
N TRP A 22 -30.83 9.56 21.58
CA TRP A 22 -31.34 10.83 22.12
C TRP A 22 -31.57 10.74 23.63
N GLY A 23 -32.09 9.62 24.11
CA GLY A 23 -32.26 9.36 25.55
C GLY A 23 -30.94 9.46 26.30
N GLY A 24 -29.85 8.89 25.77
CA GLY A 24 -28.54 8.96 26.43
C GLY A 24 -27.97 10.38 26.52
N LEU A 25 -28.08 11.19 25.46
CA LEU A 25 -27.61 12.58 25.45
C LEU A 25 -28.43 13.48 26.39
N VAL A 26 -29.75 13.29 26.43
CA VAL A 26 -30.64 14.02 27.34
C VAL A 26 -30.32 13.64 28.78
N ILE A 27 -30.13 12.36 29.09
CA ILE A 27 -29.75 11.91 30.44
C ILE A 27 -28.41 12.53 30.85
N VAL A 28 -27.37 12.48 30.00
CA VAL A 28 -26.07 13.12 30.30
C VAL A 28 -26.21 14.63 30.53
N GLY A 29 -26.97 15.33 29.68
CA GLY A 29 -27.22 16.77 29.84
C GLY A 29 -28.00 17.10 31.12
N THR A 30 -28.97 16.27 31.48
CA THR A 30 -29.77 16.43 32.70
C THR A 30 -28.92 16.17 33.94
N LEU A 31 -28.12 15.10 33.94
CA LEU A 31 -27.20 14.76 35.02
C LEU A 31 -26.12 15.85 35.23
N ALA A 32 -25.59 16.44 34.15
CA ALA A 32 -24.63 17.54 34.23
C ALA A 32 -25.23 18.84 34.81
N LEU A 33 -26.52 19.10 34.58
CA LEU A 33 -27.24 20.27 35.09
C LEU A 33 -27.65 20.12 36.57
N VAL A 34 -27.79 18.89 37.07
CA VAL A 34 -28.14 18.61 38.48
C VAL A 34 -26.89 18.62 39.39
N ASN A 35 -25.69 18.55 38.82
CA ASN A 35 -24.40 18.53 39.51
C ASN A 35 -24.20 19.65 40.58
N PRO A 36 -24.62 20.92 40.37
CA PRO A 36 -24.43 21.98 41.37
C PRO A 36 -25.26 21.80 42.66
N PHE A 37 -26.27 20.91 42.68
CA PHE A 37 -27.20 20.76 43.79
C PHE A 37 -26.79 19.71 44.83
N TRP A 38 -25.68 19.00 44.61
CA TRP A 38 -25.13 18.01 45.55
C TRP A 38 -23.89 18.57 46.27
N GLY A 39 -24.09 19.62 47.07
CA GLY A 39 -23.05 20.23 47.91
C GLY A 39 -22.76 19.40 49.17
N ARG A 40 -21.90 18.37 49.04
CA ARG A 40 -21.27 17.67 50.17
C ARG A 40 -19.78 17.51 49.93
N ASP A 41 -19.00 17.47 51.01
CA ASP A 41 -17.57 17.19 50.98
C ASP A 41 -17.31 15.80 50.38
N ARG A 42 -16.37 15.73 49.43
CA ARG A 42 -16.04 14.49 48.71
C ARG A 42 -14.54 14.24 48.75
N PRO A 43 -14.13 12.96 48.75
CA PRO A 43 -12.73 12.63 48.57
C PRO A 43 -12.24 13.09 47.20
N GLU A 44 -10.95 13.36 47.10
CA GLU A 44 -10.38 13.71 45.80
C GLU A 44 -10.45 12.49 44.87
N ALA A 45 -10.64 12.71 43.56
CA ALA A 45 -10.81 11.63 42.59
C ALA A 45 -9.67 10.59 42.61
N HIS A 46 -8.45 11.00 42.96
CA HIS A 46 -7.31 10.09 43.07
C HIS A 46 -7.41 9.15 44.29
N GLU A 47 -8.05 9.60 45.38
CA GLU A 47 -8.28 8.81 46.59
C GLU A 47 -9.39 7.77 46.34
N GLU A 48 -10.46 8.16 45.64
CA GLU A 48 -11.53 7.25 45.23
C GLU A 48 -10.99 6.11 44.38
N VAL A 49 -10.24 6.41 43.31
CA VAL A 49 -9.68 5.37 42.42
C VAL A 49 -8.66 4.51 43.15
N SER A 50 -7.86 5.08 44.05
CA SER A 50 -6.92 4.32 44.88
C SER A 50 -7.63 3.32 45.80
N LEU A 51 -8.82 3.66 46.31
CA LEU A 51 -9.65 2.75 47.11
C LEU A 51 -10.16 1.56 46.27
N GLN A 52 -10.51 1.78 44.99
CA GLN A 52 -10.99 0.73 44.08
C GLN A 52 -9.98 -0.41 43.90
N VAL A 53 -8.68 -0.07 43.89
CA VAL A 53 -7.58 -1.02 43.68
C VAL A 53 -6.84 -1.40 44.97
N ALA A 54 -7.33 -0.97 46.13
CA ALA A 54 -6.63 -1.16 47.40
C ALA A 54 -6.47 -2.64 47.78
N ALA A 55 -7.48 -3.47 47.47
CA ALA A 55 -7.56 -4.93 47.67
C ALA A 55 -7.30 -5.48 49.09
N GLY A 56 -6.89 -4.65 50.04
CA GLY A 56 -6.50 -5.05 51.39
C GLY A 56 -6.77 -3.97 52.43
N THR A 57 -7.08 -4.42 53.64
CA THR A 57 -7.59 -3.58 54.74
C THR A 57 -6.62 -2.47 55.14
N LYS A 58 -5.32 -2.76 55.25
CA LYS A 58 -4.31 -1.74 55.65
C LYS A 58 -4.24 -0.56 54.66
N ARG A 59 -4.26 -0.84 53.36
CA ARG A 59 -4.19 0.19 52.31
C ARG A 59 -5.48 0.98 52.23
N ALA A 60 -6.63 0.31 52.31
CA ALA A 60 -7.93 0.96 52.34
C ALA A 60 -8.10 1.87 53.56
N SER A 61 -7.73 1.43 54.76
CA SER A 61 -7.78 2.26 55.98
C SER A 61 -6.86 3.47 55.91
N ALA A 62 -5.68 3.34 55.28
CA ALA A 62 -4.76 4.45 55.08
C ALA A 62 -5.31 5.51 54.12
N ILE A 63 -6.01 5.09 53.06
CA ILE A 63 -6.63 6.00 52.07
C ILE A 63 -7.85 6.69 52.67
N VAL A 64 -8.72 5.94 53.34
CA VAL A 64 -9.98 6.48 53.90
C VAL A 64 -9.70 7.41 55.08
N GLY A 65 -8.67 7.15 55.89
CA GLY A 65 -8.21 8.08 56.93
C GLY A 65 -9.29 8.46 57.96
N GLY A 66 -10.30 7.60 58.18
CA GLY A 66 -11.45 7.88 59.06
C GLY A 66 -12.61 8.63 58.40
N ARG A 67 -12.48 9.09 57.15
CA ARG A 67 -13.50 9.83 56.37
C ARG A 67 -14.51 8.90 55.70
N VAL A 68 -15.00 7.89 56.40
CA VAL A 68 -15.84 6.82 55.83
C VAL A 68 -17.11 7.36 55.16
N ASP A 69 -17.74 8.36 55.77
CA ASP A 69 -18.99 8.94 55.25
C ASP A 69 -18.77 9.77 53.99
N GLU A 70 -17.63 10.47 53.86
CA GLU A 70 -17.25 11.18 52.62
C GLU A 70 -17.10 10.20 51.45
N PHE A 71 -16.44 9.04 51.67
CA PHE A 71 -16.28 8.02 50.63
C PHE A 71 -17.60 7.31 50.28
N LYS A 72 -18.51 7.14 51.24
CA LYS A 72 -19.86 6.61 50.96
C LYS A 72 -20.68 7.58 50.13
N ASP A 73 -20.62 8.87 50.43
CA ASP A 73 -21.30 9.90 49.66
C ASP A 73 -20.70 10.05 48.26
N GLY A 74 -19.38 9.91 48.12
CA GLY A 74 -18.69 9.79 46.82
C GLY A 74 -19.18 8.61 45.99
N LEU A 75 -19.27 7.41 46.57
CA LEU A 75 -19.79 6.21 45.89
C LEU A 75 -21.27 6.34 45.50
N LEU A 76 -22.10 6.95 46.34
CA LEU A 76 -23.51 7.20 46.02
C LEU A 76 -23.67 8.20 44.86
N PHE A 77 -22.77 9.17 44.77
CA PHE A 77 -22.70 10.08 43.63
C PHE A 77 -22.23 9.37 42.36
N ASP A 78 -21.18 8.56 42.44
CA ASP A 78 -20.67 7.79 41.32
C ASP A 78 -21.79 6.89 40.75
N TRP A 79 -22.45 6.14 41.64
CA TRP A 79 -23.59 5.28 41.34
C TRP A 79 -24.78 5.99 40.67
N SER A 80 -25.12 7.20 41.12
CA SER A 80 -26.32 7.91 40.67
C SER A 80 -26.10 8.79 39.44
N LEU A 81 -24.88 9.29 39.25
CA LEU A 81 -24.57 10.29 38.21
C LEU A 81 -23.52 9.82 37.21
N ILE A 82 -22.36 9.37 37.69
CA ILE A 82 -21.19 9.11 36.85
C ILE A 82 -21.38 7.80 36.09
N THR A 83 -21.67 6.68 36.79
CA THR A 83 -21.89 5.35 36.20
C THR A 83 -22.96 5.37 35.11
N PRO A 84 -24.17 5.92 35.33
CA PRO A 84 -25.16 6.00 34.27
C PRO A 84 -24.73 6.96 33.16
N GLY A 85 -24.13 8.11 33.50
CA GLY A 85 -23.72 9.14 32.56
C GLY A 85 -22.75 8.64 31.48
N TYR A 86 -21.60 8.08 31.86
CA TYR A 86 -20.65 7.58 30.87
C TYR A 86 -21.19 6.33 30.15
N THR A 87 -21.98 5.48 30.83
CA THR A 87 -22.56 4.27 30.23
C THR A 87 -23.51 4.64 29.09
N PHE A 88 -24.45 5.56 29.33
CA PHE A 88 -25.36 6.05 28.30
C PHE A 88 -24.64 6.78 27.16
N LEU A 89 -23.60 7.55 27.47
CA LEU A 89 -22.77 8.19 26.43
C LEU A 89 -22.10 7.17 25.52
N LEU A 90 -21.46 6.14 26.09
CA LEU A 90 -20.81 5.07 25.33
C LEU A 90 -21.82 4.27 24.51
N LEU A 91 -22.96 3.90 25.10
CA LEU A 91 -24.05 3.23 24.39
C LEU A 91 -24.56 4.07 23.21
N ALA A 92 -24.75 5.37 23.39
CA ALA A 92 -25.15 6.27 22.32
C ALA A 92 -24.10 6.33 21.20
N VAL A 93 -22.83 6.57 21.54
CA VAL A 93 -21.74 6.69 20.54
C VAL A 93 -21.54 5.39 19.77
N PHE A 94 -21.51 4.24 20.45
CA PHE A 94 -21.39 2.95 19.78
C PHE A 94 -22.65 2.55 19.01
N GLY A 95 -23.83 2.97 19.48
CA GLY A 95 -25.09 2.85 18.75
C GLY A 95 -25.05 3.62 17.43
N PHE A 96 -24.68 4.91 17.48
CA PHE A 96 -24.41 5.71 16.28
C PHE A 96 -23.34 5.06 15.40
N GLY A 97 -22.28 4.50 15.98
CA GLY A 97 -21.25 3.77 15.26
C GLY A 97 -21.79 2.56 14.49
N ALA A 98 -22.62 1.73 15.14
CA ALA A 98 -23.23 0.56 14.55
C ALA A 98 -24.17 0.92 13.37
N LEU A 99 -24.86 2.05 13.46
CA LEU A 99 -25.78 2.54 12.43
C LEU A 99 -25.07 3.27 11.29
N TYR A 100 -24.09 4.12 11.57
CA TYR A 100 -23.59 5.11 10.60
C TYR A 100 -22.13 4.91 10.18
N LEU A 101 -21.39 3.95 10.75
CA LEU A 101 -20.06 3.63 10.20
C LEU A 101 -20.20 2.95 8.83
N TYR A 102 -19.39 3.40 7.87
CA TYR A 102 -19.42 2.90 6.50
C TYR A 102 -18.90 1.45 6.38
N LEU A 103 -17.80 1.13 7.06
CA LEU A 103 -17.15 -0.19 6.91
C LEU A 103 -17.86 -1.26 7.76
N PRO A 104 -18.18 -2.44 7.21
CA PRO A 104 -18.81 -3.54 7.96
C PRO A 104 -17.99 -4.02 9.16
N VAL A 105 -16.67 -3.96 9.07
CA VAL A 105 -15.76 -4.32 10.17
C VAL A 105 -15.90 -3.32 11.32
N SER A 106 -15.94 -2.02 11.00
CA SER A 106 -16.09 -0.96 12.01
C SER A 106 -17.47 -1.00 12.68
N ARG A 107 -18.53 -1.32 11.95
CA ARG A 107 -19.86 -1.55 12.53
C ARG A 107 -19.87 -2.74 13.50
N ARG A 108 -19.30 -3.87 13.10
CA ARG A 108 -19.17 -5.05 13.98
C ARG A 108 -18.36 -4.74 15.23
N LEU A 109 -17.31 -3.92 15.11
CA LEU A 109 -16.56 -3.42 16.26
C LEU A 109 -17.45 -2.57 17.18
N ALA A 110 -18.24 -1.64 16.64
CA ALA A 110 -19.15 -0.81 17.42
C ALA A 110 -20.24 -1.64 18.13
N VAL A 111 -20.80 -2.66 17.48
CA VAL A 111 -21.76 -3.59 18.11
C VAL A 111 -21.12 -4.39 19.25
N ARG A 112 -19.88 -4.85 19.07
CA ARG A 112 -19.15 -5.52 20.16
C ARG A 112 -18.82 -4.58 21.31
N ALA A 113 -18.50 -3.33 21.00
CA ALA A 113 -18.24 -2.29 21.98
C ALA A 113 -19.51 -1.98 22.81
N LEU A 114 -20.71 -2.00 22.22
CA LEU A 114 -21.97 -1.93 22.97
C LEU A 114 -22.07 -3.02 24.04
N GLY A 115 -21.82 -4.28 23.66
CA GLY A 115 -21.84 -5.40 24.61
C GLY A 115 -20.78 -5.25 25.70
N ALA A 116 -19.57 -4.81 25.34
CA ALA A 116 -18.50 -4.55 26.30
C ALA A 116 -18.81 -3.39 27.25
N THR A 117 -19.52 -2.34 26.80
CA THR A 117 -20.00 -1.25 27.66
C THR A 117 -20.96 -1.76 28.74
N VAL A 118 -21.84 -2.72 28.42
CA VAL A 118 -22.74 -3.34 29.41
C VAL A 118 -21.94 -4.13 30.45
N VAL A 119 -20.93 -4.91 30.02
CA VAL A 119 -20.07 -5.66 30.94
C VAL A 119 -19.27 -4.72 31.85
N MET A 120 -18.74 -3.63 31.31
CA MET A 120 -18.03 -2.60 32.06
C MET A 120 -18.93 -1.93 33.10
N ALA A 121 -20.15 -1.53 32.71
CA ALA A 121 -21.12 -0.94 33.63
C ALA A 121 -21.54 -1.93 34.73
N ALA A 122 -21.72 -3.20 34.41
CA ALA A 122 -22.00 -4.25 35.40
C ALA A 122 -20.84 -4.44 36.39
N ALA A 123 -19.60 -4.36 35.91
CA ALA A 123 -18.41 -4.43 36.76
C ALA A 123 -18.32 -3.21 37.69
N ASP A 124 -18.60 -2.00 37.19
CA ASP A 124 -18.63 -0.78 38.01
C ASP A 124 -19.71 -0.82 39.09
N VAL A 125 -20.91 -1.28 38.73
CA VAL A 125 -22.01 -1.51 39.68
C VAL A 125 -21.60 -2.53 40.74
N ALA A 126 -21.02 -3.67 40.34
CA ALA A 126 -20.59 -4.69 41.30
C ALA A 126 -19.49 -4.17 42.24
N GLU A 127 -18.51 -3.44 41.70
CA GLU A 127 -17.46 -2.78 42.46
C GLU A 127 -18.04 -1.83 43.52
N ASN A 128 -18.91 -0.90 43.12
CA ASN A 128 -19.50 0.09 44.02
C ASN A 128 -20.30 -0.57 45.16
N VAL A 129 -21.00 -1.68 44.88
CA VAL A 129 -21.69 -2.49 45.90
C VAL A 129 -20.69 -3.10 46.89
N PHE A 130 -19.59 -3.67 46.40
CA PHE A 130 -18.56 -4.27 47.26
C PHE A 130 -17.79 -3.22 48.07
N LEU A 131 -17.46 -2.06 47.49
CA LEU A 131 -16.82 -0.96 48.20
C LEU A 131 -17.72 -0.39 49.28
N TYR A 132 -19.01 -0.18 49.00
CA TYR A 132 -19.97 0.28 50.01
C TYR A 132 -20.08 -0.71 51.19
N ARG A 133 -20.11 -2.02 50.89
CA ARG A 133 -20.09 -3.07 51.92
C ARG A 133 -18.77 -3.13 52.70
N ALA A 134 -17.64 -2.89 52.04
CA ALA A 134 -16.34 -2.83 52.67
C ALA A 134 -16.25 -1.64 53.64
N LEU A 135 -16.69 -0.44 53.21
CA LEU A 135 -16.73 0.77 54.04
C LEU A 135 -17.61 0.62 55.27
N ASN A 136 -18.74 -0.10 55.16
CA ASN A 136 -19.60 -0.42 56.32
C ASN A 136 -18.95 -1.38 57.32
N ARG A 137 -17.91 -2.13 56.92
CA ARG A 137 -17.19 -3.08 57.78
C ARG A 137 -15.81 -2.59 58.19
N LEU A 138 -15.39 -1.41 57.73
CA LEU A 138 -14.09 -0.83 58.08
C LEU A 138 -14.01 -0.44 59.57
N SER A 139 -15.14 -0.17 60.22
CA SER A 139 -15.23 0.16 61.65
C SER A 139 -15.40 -1.07 62.56
N ASP A 140 -16.15 -2.09 62.12
CA ASP A 140 -16.68 -3.13 63.02
C ASP A 140 -16.46 -4.60 62.55
N GLY A 141 -15.63 -4.85 61.53
CA GLY A 141 -15.42 -6.21 61.02
C GLY A 141 -14.21 -6.40 60.10
N ASP A 142 -14.20 -7.50 59.33
CA ASP A 142 -13.17 -7.79 58.31
C ASP A 142 -13.67 -7.39 56.90
N PRO A 143 -13.18 -6.28 56.31
CA PRO A 143 -13.55 -5.86 54.97
C PRO A 143 -12.74 -6.55 53.85
N ALA A 144 -11.74 -7.38 54.17
CA ALA A 144 -10.76 -7.88 53.21
C ALA A 144 -11.39 -8.59 51.99
N GLY A 145 -12.36 -9.48 52.22
CA GLY A 145 -13.03 -10.19 51.13
C GLY A 145 -13.82 -9.26 50.19
N HIS A 146 -14.49 -8.23 50.74
CA HIS A 146 -15.23 -7.26 49.92
C HIS A 146 -14.28 -6.36 49.14
N LEU A 147 -13.16 -5.94 49.75
CA LEU A 147 -12.12 -5.15 49.07
C LEU A 147 -11.45 -5.93 47.92
N GLN A 148 -11.27 -7.25 48.08
CA GLN A 148 -10.73 -8.10 47.01
C GLN A 148 -11.69 -8.20 45.82
N TRP A 149 -12.98 -8.45 46.07
CA TRP A 149 -14.00 -8.50 45.01
C TRP A 149 -14.19 -7.14 44.33
N ALA A 150 -14.15 -6.04 45.09
CA ALA A 150 -14.12 -4.69 44.53
C ALA A 150 -12.94 -4.50 43.58
N ALA A 151 -11.73 -4.89 43.99
CA ALA A 151 -10.54 -4.79 43.14
C ALA A 151 -10.63 -5.65 41.87
N TYR A 152 -11.21 -6.86 41.94
CA TYR A 152 -11.44 -7.69 40.76
C TYR A 152 -12.39 -7.04 39.76
N CYS A 153 -13.49 -6.46 40.24
CA CYS A 153 -14.46 -5.75 39.42
C CYS A 153 -13.86 -4.46 38.83
N ALA A 154 -13.10 -3.69 39.63
CA ALA A 154 -12.40 -2.50 39.19
C ALA A 154 -11.38 -2.80 38.06
N LEU A 155 -10.65 -3.92 38.16
CA LEU A 155 -9.74 -4.34 37.09
C LEU A 155 -10.46 -4.63 35.78
N VAL A 156 -11.62 -5.30 35.82
CA VAL A 156 -12.45 -5.54 34.63
C VAL A 156 -13.02 -4.23 34.07
N LYS A 157 -13.49 -3.33 34.95
CA LYS A 157 -13.98 -1.99 34.60
C LYS A 157 -12.91 -1.21 33.84
N TRP A 158 -11.73 -1.02 34.43
CA TRP A 158 -10.67 -0.20 33.84
C TRP A 158 -10.05 -0.83 32.59
N ALA A 159 -9.91 -2.16 32.54
CA ALA A 159 -9.46 -2.87 31.34
C ALA A 159 -10.39 -2.67 30.13
N LEU A 160 -11.69 -2.43 30.37
CA LEU A 160 -12.67 -2.12 29.34
C LEU A 160 -12.83 -0.62 29.09
N ALA A 161 -12.85 0.20 30.14
CA ALA A 161 -13.11 1.64 30.06
C ALA A 161 -12.12 2.37 29.15
N ILE A 162 -10.83 2.05 29.27
CA ILE A 162 -9.76 2.69 28.50
C ILE A 162 -9.92 2.46 26.99
N PRO A 163 -9.95 1.20 26.48
CA PRO A 163 -10.12 0.98 25.06
C PRO A 163 -11.50 1.41 24.55
N LEU A 164 -12.56 1.32 25.37
CA LEU A 164 -13.89 1.79 24.98
C LEU A 164 -13.93 3.32 24.85
N ALA A 165 -13.39 4.07 25.79
CA ALA A 165 -13.31 5.53 25.70
C ALA A 165 -12.51 5.97 24.45
N ALA A 166 -11.36 5.34 24.19
CA ALA A 166 -10.57 5.62 23.00
C ALA A 166 -11.34 5.31 21.70
N CYS A 167 -12.04 4.17 21.64
CA CYS A 167 -12.88 3.80 20.49
C CYS A 167 -14.06 4.76 20.32
N ALA A 168 -14.72 5.16 21.40
CA ALA A 168 -15.84 6.09 21.38
C ALA A 168 -15.42 7.47 20.89
N LEU A 169 -14.32 8.02 21.41
CA LEU A 169 -13.74 9.28 20.93
C LEU A 169 -13.42 9.22 19.44
N TRP A 170 -12.83 8.11 18.97
CA TRP A 170 -12.52 7.93 17.56
C TRP A 170 -13.77 7.85 16.68
N ILE A 171 -14.81 7.11 17.11
CA ILE A 171 -16.08 7.01 16.39
C ILE A 171 -16.78 8.37 16.35
N ALA A 172 -16.90 9.05 17.49
CA ALA A 172 -17.50 10.37 17.60
C ALA A 172 -16.77 11.38 16.70
N ALA A 173 -15.45 11.48 16.80
CA ALA A 173 -14.63 12.33 15.94
C ALA A 173 -14.82 11.99 14.46
N THR A 174 -14.92 10.71 14.11
CA THR A 174 -15.14 10.26 12.72
C THR A 174 -16.52 10.68 12.21
N LEU A 175 -17.58 10.50 12.99
CA LEU A 175 -18.95 10.86 12.59
C LEU A 175 -19.16 12.37 12.55
N ILE A 176 -18.69 13.10 13.57
CA ILE A 176 -18.70 14.57 13.63
C ILE A 176 -17.93 15.15 12.46
N SER A 177 -16.69 14.71 12.24
CA SER A 177 -15.86 15.21 11.15
C SER A 177 -16.54 14.96 9.79
N ARG A 178 -17.16 13.81 9.56
CA ARG A 178 -17.92 13.52 8.33
C ARG A 178 -19.15 14.41 8.16
N ARG A 179 -19.86 14.71 9.24
CA ARG A 179 -21.06 15.57 9.22
C ARG A 179 -20.74 17.01 8.85
N PHE A 180 -19.58 17.52 9.29
CA PHE A 180 -19.13 18.90 9.03
C PHE A 180 -18.26 19.04 7.78
N LEU A 181 -17.39 18.07 7.51
CA LEU A 181 -16.54 18.05 6.31
C LEU A 181 -17.35 17.67 5.08
N GLY A 182 -18.61 18.08 4.90
CA GLY A 182 -19.52 17.84 3.75
C GLY A 182 -19.54 16.46 3.06
N LYS A 183 -20.38 16.32 2.03
CA LYS A 183 -20.69 15.01 1.41
C LYS A 183 -19.57 14.49 0.49
N ALA A 184 -19.41 13.16 0.40
CA ALA A 184 -18.58 12.51 -0.62
C ALA A 184 -19.25 12.68 -1.99
N ARG A 185 -18.48 12.97 -3.05
CA ARG A 185 -19.04 13.20 -4.40
C ARG A 185 -18.05 12.84 -5.48
N VAL A 186 -18.57 12.27 -6.57
CA VAL A 186 -17.86 12.10 -7.84
C VAL A 186 -18.28 13.23 -8.77
N LYS A 187 -17.31 13.86 -9.43
CA LYS A 187 -17.58 14.92 -10.41
C LYS A 187 -17.50 14.30 -11.81
N SER A 188 -18.63 14.18 -12.50
CA SER A 188 -18.63 13.75 -13.91
C SER A 188 -17.79 14.71 -14.73
N ALA A 189 -17.08 14.19 -15.73
CA ALA A 189 -16.35 15.05 -16.64
C ALA A 189 -17.26 15.78 -17.63
N GLU A 190 -18.44 15.24 -17.92
CA GLU A 190 -19.44 15.88 -18.76
C GLU A 190 -20.18 16.98 -17.99
N LYS A 191 -20.00 18.23 -18.42
CA LYS A 191 -20.63 19.40 -17.78
C LYS A 191 -22.17 19.29 -17.75
N ARG A 192 -22.77 18.59 -18.71
CA ARG A 192 -24.22 18.38 -18.82
C ARG A 192 -24.76 17.34 -17.83
N ARG A 193 -23.89 16.49 -17.25
CA ARG A 193 -24.29 15.42 -16.32
C ARG A 193 -24.07 15.84 -14.87
N PRO A 194 -25.14 16.08 -14.09
CA PRO A 194 -25.01 16.47 -12.67
C PRO A 194 -24.50 15.33 -11.78
N ARG A 195 -24.62 14.07 -12.23
CA ARG A 195 -24.12 12.87 -11.53
C ARG A 195 -23.34 11.99 -12.50
N ALA A 196 -22.31 11.32 -11.99
CA ALA A 196 -21.49 10.39 -12.77
C ALA A 196 -22.30 9.15 -13.17
N LEU A 197 -22.24 8.79 -14.45
CA LEU A 197 -22.90 7.60 -14.99
C LEU A 197 -22.11 6.33 -14.60
N VAL A 198 -22.76 5.43 -13.85
CA VAL A 198 -22.15 4.15 -13.44
C VAL A 198 -22.82 2.99 -14.18
N ARG A 199 -22.04 2.17 -14.90
CA ARG A 199 -22.50 0.91 -15.49
C ARG A 199 -21.83 -0.29 -14.84
N SER A 200 -22.51 -1.44 -14.86
CA SER A 200 -21.94 -2.71 -14.42
C SER A 200 -21.15 -3.34 -15.55
N ALA A 201 -20.01 -3.96 -15.26
CA ALA A 201 -19.26 -4.74 -16.26
C ALA A 201 -20.12 -5.81 -16.96
N TYR A 202 -21.06 -6.44 -16.23
CA TYR A 202 -22.00 -7.43 -16.80
C TYR A 202 -23.07 -6.82 -17.73
N GLY A 203 -23.39 -5.53 -17.55
CA GLY A 203 -24.44 -4.84 -18.33
C GLY A 203 -23.90 -4.16 -19.58
N MET A 204 -22.61 -4.32 -19.88
CA MET A 204 -21.99 -3.80 -21.10
C MET A 204 -22.34 -4.74 -22.26
N ALA A 205 -23.52 -4.56 -22.87
CA ALA A 205 -23.85 -5.22 -24.13
C ALA A 205 -22.96 -4.68 -25.26
N LYS A 206 -22.64 -5.52 -26.27
CA LYS A 206 -21.97 -5.11 -27.51
C LYS A 206 -22.70 -3.91 -28.13
N GLY A 207 -21.99 -2.82 -28.45
CA GLY A 207 -22.50 -1.75 -29.32
C GLY A 207 -23.06 -0.48 -28.68
N THR A 208 -22.56 0.01 -27.54
CA THR A 208 -22.84 1.40 -27.12
C THR A 208 -21.88 2.38 -27.81
N GLU A 209 -22.15 2.65 -29.10
CA GLU A 209 -21.24 3.35 -30.03
C GLU A 209 -21.46 4.86 -30.17
N ASN A 210 -22.42 5.48 -29.47
CA ASN A 210 -22.52 6.93 -29.52
C ASN A 210 -21.59 7.58 -28.47
N GLY A 211 -20.68 8.44 -28.93
CA GLY A 211 -19.66 9.12 -28.12
C GLY A 211 -20.19 9.89 -26.90
N ASP A 212 -21.47 10.23 -26.89
CA ASP A 212 -22.18 10.93 -25.80
C ASP A 212 -22.74 9.99 -24.70
N ASP A 213 -22.61 8.66 -24.79
CA ASP A 213 -23.17 7.69 -23.82
C ASP A 213 -22.09 6.84 -23.08
N ARG A 214 -20.81 7.24 -23.15
CA ARG A 214 -19.75 6.55 -22.42
C ARG A 214 -19.97 6.68 -20.89
N PRO A 215 -19.88 5.58 -20.12
CA PRO A 215 -20.01 5.64 -18.66
C PRO A 215 -18.82 6.35 -18.03
N ASP A 216 -19.07 7.17 -17.02
CA ASP A 216 -18.01 7.78 -16.20
C ASP A 216 -17.28 6.72 -15.37
N ILE A 217 -18.00 5.69 -14.90
CA ILE A 217 -17.47 4.60 -14.08
C ILE A 217 -18.05 3.26 -14.51
N ILE A 218 -17.18 2.26 -14.66
CA ILE A 218 -17.53 0.85 -14.89
C ILE A 218 -17.20 0.10 -13.60
N ALA A 219 -18.23 -0.35 -12.89
CA ALA A 219 -18.04 -1.09 -11.64
C ALA A 219 -17.51 -2.51 -11.92
N PRO A 220 -16.61 -3.04 -11.07
CA PRO A 220 -16.12 -4.40 -11.23
C PRO A 220 -17.26 -5.41 -11.04
N PRO A 221 -17.11 -6.64 -11.57
CA PRO A 221 -17.98 -7.74 -11.19
C PRO A 221 -18.01 -7.96 -9.67
N ALA A 222 -19.13 -8.51 -9.20
CA ALA A 222 -19.25 -9.01 -7.83
C ALA A 222 -18.20 -10.11 -7.59
N ALA A 223 -17.58 -10.11 -6.40
CA ALA A 223 -16.60 -11.14 -6.05
C ALA A 223 -17.29 -12.52 -5.92
N PRO A 224 -16.64 -13.63 -6.36
CA PRO A 224 -17.25 -14.97 -6.43
C PRO A 224 -17.87 -15.52 -5.12
N HIS A 225 -17.44 -15.00 -3.97
CA HIS A 225 -17.94 -15.39 -2.64
C HIS A 225 -18.48 -14.19 -1.84
N ALA A 226 -19.15 -13.23 -2.50
CA ALA A 226 -20.15 -12.41 -1.81
C ALA A 226 -21.38 -13.28 -1.40
N SER A 227 -21.12 -14.46 -0.81
CA SER A 227 -22.04 -15.53 -0.46
C SER A 227 -22.79 -15.25 0.84
N THR A 228 -22.60 -14.09 1.45
CA THR A 228 -23.66 -13.50 2.27
C THR A 228 -24.67 -12.91 1.29
N PRO A 229 -25.88 -13.47 1.18
CA PRO A 229 -26.96 -12.76 0.51
C PRO A 229 -27.00 -11.33 1.07
N LEU A 230 -27.02 -10.35 0.18
CA LEU A 230 -27.31 -8.99 0.60
C LEU A 230 -28.64 -9.06 1.37
N PRO A 231 -28.75 -8.49 2.59
CA PRO A 231 -30.03 -8.36 3.28
C PRO A 231 -31.08 -7.86 2.28
N ASP A 232 -32.32 -8.37 2.31
CA ASP A 232 -33.35 -8.07 1.29
C ASP A 232 -33.52 -6.58 0.99
N TRP A 233 -33.28 -5.71 1.98
CA TRP A 233 -33.32 -4.24 1.87
C TRP A 233 -32.09 -3.59 1.19
N SER A 234 -31.04 -4.37 0.92
CA SER A 234 -29.80 -3.98 0.23
C SER A 234 -29.49 -4.83 -0.99
N ALA A 235 -30.26 -5.90 -1.21
CA ALA A 235 -30.22 -6.73 -2.39
C ALA A 235 -30.64 -5.86 -3.58
N ARG A 236 -29.66 -5.50 -4.41
CA ARG A 236 -29.96 -4.88 -5.70
C ARG A 236 -30.79 -5.86 -6.53
N PRO A 237 -31.67 -5.39 -7.43
CA PRO A 237 -32.15 -6.25 -8.50
C PRO A 237 -30.93 -6.82 -9.21
N LEU A 238 -30.72 -8.13 -9.03
CA LEU A 238 -29.72 -8.88 -9.78
C LEU A 238 -30.07 -8.74 -11.27
N PRO A 239 -29.09 -8.69 -12.17
CA PRO A 239 -29.40 -8.77 -13.60
C PRO A 239 -30.32 -9.97 -13.86
N GLU A 240 -31.28 -9.80 -14.78
CA GLU A 240 -32.40 -10.74 -15.06
C GLU A 240 -31.99 -12.19 -15.38
N LYS A 241 -30.69 -12.47 -15.54
CA LYS A 241 -30.07 -13.79 -15.39
C LYS A 241 -28.55 -13.61 -15.25
N PRO A 242 -27.91 -14.08 -14.17
CA PRO A 242 -26.46 -14.26 -14.20
C PRO A 242 -26.13 -15.30 -15.28
N ASP A 243 -25.21 -14.99 -16.19
CA ASP A 243 -24.68 -15.95 -17.17
C ASP A 243 -24.04 -17.10 -16.40
N GLY A 244 -24.76 -18.22 -16.28
CA GLY A 244 -24.35 -19.42 -15.55
C GLY A 244 -23.26 -20.23 -16.27
N SER A 245 -22.66 -19.70 -17.34
CA SER A 245 -21.57 -20.40 -18.03
C SER A 245 -20.30 -20.46 -17.19
N ALA A 246 -19.58 -21.59 -17.30
CA ALA A 246 -18.27 -21.79 -16.68
C ALA A 246 -17.22 -20.73 -17.11
N LYS A 247 -17.47 -20.01 -18.22
CA LYS A 247 -16.58 -18.97 -18.79
C LYS A 247 -16.93 -17.53 -18.37
N SER A 248 -17.97 -17.32 -17.56
CA SER A 248 -18.44 -15.98 -17.15
C SER A 248 -17.33 -15.10 -16.53
N ARG A 249 -16.44 -15.70 -15.73
CA ARG A 249 -15.27 -15.01 -15.15
C ARG A 249 -14.33 -14.49 -16.23
N TRP A 250 -13.95 -15.34 -17.19
CA TRP A 250 -13.08 -14.95 -18.30
C TRP A 250 -13.74 -13.87 -19.18
N ARG A 251 -15.03 -14.01 -19.49
CA ARG A 251 -15.82 -13.01 -20.22
C ARG A 251 -15.75 -11.63 -19.58
N THR A 252 -15.97 -11.58 -18.27
CA THR A 252 -16.06 -10.29 -17.57
C THR A 252 -14.69 -9.65 -17.39
N ARG A 253 -13.64 -10.47 -17.21
CA ARG A 253 -12.28 -9.96 -17.21
C ARG A 253 -11.85 -9.50 -18.60
N ALA A 254 -12.23 -10.20 -19.67
CA ALA A 254 -11.89 -9.86 -21.04
C ALA A 254 -12.77 -8.76 -21.68
N LEU A 255 -13.35 -7.88 -20.84
CA LEU A 255 -14.18 -6.75 -21.25
C LEU A 255 -13.34 -5.73 -22.02
N LEU A 256 -13.73 -5.48 -23.27
CA LEU A 256 -13.26 -4.31 -24.03
C LEU A 256 -13.99 -3.06 -23.53
N LEU A 257 -13.23 -2.03 -23.16
CA LEU A 257 -13.78 -0.78 -22.62
C LEU A 257 -14.43 0.07 -23.71
N PRO A 258 -15.41 0.93 -23.39
CA PRO A 258 -16.05 1.81 -24.37
C PRO A 258 -15.05 2.72 -25.09
N GLY A 259 -15.05 2.67 -26.42
CA GLY A 259 -14.09 3.39 -27.26
C GLY A 259 -12.78 2.65 -27.52
N ARG A 260 -12.60 1.43 -26.96
CA ARG A 260 -11.58 0.47 -27.40
C ARG A 260 -12.22 -0.57 -28.30
N GLU A 261 -11.46 -1.01 -29.28
CA GLU A 261 -11.88 -1.95 -30.32
C GLU A 261 -10.81 -3.02 -30.47
N ALA A 262 -11.15 -4.17 -31.05
CA ALA A 262 -10.16 -5.14 -31.48
C ALA A 262 -9.19 -4.51 -32.50
N ALA A 263 -7.94 -4.99 -32.51
CA ALA A 263 -6.89 -4.43 -33.35
C ALA A 263 -6.13 -5.53 -34.11
N GLU A 264 -5.63 -5.21 -35.29
CA GLU A 264 -4.80 -6.15 -36.05
C GLU A 264 -3.43 -6.33 -35.37
N VAL A 265 -2.79 -5.24 -34.95
CA VAL A 265 -1.46 -5.26 -34.35
C VAL A 265 -1.45 -4.60 -32.97
N GLY A 266 -0.80 -5.26 -32.00
CA GLY A 266 -0.47 -4.72 -30.69
C GLY A 266 0.99 -4.97 -30.30
N ILE A 267 1.60 -4.02 -29.59
CA ILE A 267 3.00 -4.10 -29.15
C ILE A 267 3.08 -4.09 -27.61
N CYS A 268 3.75 -5.08 -27.03
CA CYS A 268 4.02 -5.15 -25.60
C CYS A 268 5.51 -4.85 -25.36
N VAL A 269 5.79 -3.98 -24.40
CA VAL A 269 7.16 -3.67 -23.98
C VAL A 269 7.32 -3.96 -22.49
N SER A 270 8.17 -4.93 -22.20
CA SER A 270 8.35 -5.53 -20.88
C SER A 270 9.02 -4.60 -19.85
N GLY A 271 8.97 -5.00 -18.58
CA GLY A 271 9.67 -4.31 -17.49
C GLY A 271 11.15 -4.67 -17.35
N GLY A 272 11.91 -3.81 -16.67
CA GLY A 272 13.35 -4.01 -16.51
C GLY A 272 14.17 -2.78 -16.12
N GLY A 273 13.54 -1.64 -15.78
CA GLY A 273 14.25 -0.39 -15.53
C GLY A 273 14.89 0.21 -16.78
N ILE A 274 15.98 0.97 -16.62
CA ILE A 274 16.68 1.59 -17.74
C ILE A 274 17.11 0.61 -18.84
N ARG A 275 17.46 -0.64 -18.46
CA ARG A 275 17.72 -1.74 -19.40
C ARG A 275 16.58 -1.91 -20.41
N SER A 276 15.37 -2.09 -19.89
CA SER A 276 14.19 -2.25 -20.74
C SER A 276 13.91 -0.98 -21.55
N ALA A 277 14.11 0.21 -20.96
CA ALA A 277 13.92 1.47 -21.67
C ALA A 277 14.83 1.56 -22.92
N SER A 278 16.12 1.24 -22.78
CA SER A 278 17.08 1.22 -23.88
C SER A 278 16.73 0.19 -24.95
N VAL A 279 16.41 -1.05 -24.56
CA VAL A 279 15.97 -2.10 -25.50
C VAL A 279 14.70 -1.69 -26.23
N THR A 280 13.72 -1.14 -25.50
CA THR A 280 12.44 -0.69 -26.04
C THR A 280 12.65 0.43 -27.06
N LEU A 281 13.56 1.37 -26.81
CA LEU A 281 13.88 2.44 -27.75
C LEU A 281 14.37 1.86 -29.09
N GLY A 282 15.35 0.97 -29.06
CA GLY A 282 15.85 0.31 -30.27
C GLY A 282 14.78 -0.54 -30.97
N ALA A 283 13.96 -1.25 -30.19
CA ALA A 283 12.88 -2.07 -30.72
C ALA A 283 11.84 -1.24 -31.47
N LEU A 284 11.40 -0.12 -30.90
CA LEU A 284 10.43 0.77 -31.55
C LEU A 284 11.02 1.45 -32.79
N GLN A 285 12.33 1.79 -32.78
CA GLN A 285 13.04 2.29 -33.98
C GLN A 285 12.96 1.27 -35.13
N ALA A 286 13.31 0.01 -34.87
CA ALA A 286 13.26 -1.06 -35.87
C ALA A 286 11.84 -1.41 -36.34
N LEU A 287 10.86 -1.46 -35.43
CA LEU A 287 9.46 -1.72 -35.79
C LEU A 287 8.86 -0.58 -36.65
N ARG A 288 9.30 0.67 -36.44
CA ARG A 288 8.93 1.82 -37.27
C ARG A 288 9.53 1.73 -38.66
N GLU A 289 10.83 1.43 -38.78
CA GLU A 289 11.51 1.26 -40.09
C GLU A 289 10.85 0.20 -40.98
N ARG A 290 10.11 -0.73 -40.36
CA ARG A 290 9.38 -1.81 -41.02
C ARG A 290 7.87 -1.59 -41.15
N GLY A 291 7.35 -0.44 -40.71
CA GLY A 291 5.94 -0.07 -40.79
C GLY A 291 5.02 -0.83 -39.83
N VAL A 292 5.56 -1.60 -38.87
CA VAL A 292 4.76 -2.32 -37.86
C VAL A 292 4.23 -1.36 -36.80
N LEU A 293 5.04 -0.36 -36.42
CA LEU A 293 4.64 0.63 -35.43
C LEU A 293 3.42 1.45 -35.89
N ASP A 294 3.35 1.78 -37.19
CA ASP A 294 2.22 2.52 -37.78
C ASP A 294 0.92 1.71 -37.82
N GLN A 295 1.03 0.38 -37.95
CA GLN A 295 -0.11 -0.54 -37.94
C GLN A 295 -0.62 -0.82 -36.52
N ALA A 296 0.23 -0.62 -35.50
CA ALA A 296 -0.13 -0.90 -34.13
C ALA A 296 -1.19 0.09 -33.62
N ARG A 297 -2.30 -0.44 -33.09
CA ARG A 297 -3.31 0.40 -32.43
C ARG A 297 -2.95 0.66 -30.96
N TYR A 298 -2.37 -0.34 -30.31
CA TYR A 298 -2.09 -0.34 -28.88
C TYR A 298 -0.63 -0.66 -28.59
N LEU A 299 -0.07 0.08 -27.62
CA LEU A 299 1.23 -0.20 -27.01
C LEU A 299 1.04 -0.34 -25.50
N VAL A 300 1.17 -1.57 -25.00
CA VAL A 300 1.13 -1.84 -23.55
C VAL A 300 2.56 -1.81 -23.03
N SER A 301 2.82 -0.96 -22.04
CA SER A 301 4.13 -0.81 -21.44
C SER A 301 4.13 -1.21 -19.97
N VAL A 302 5.20 -1.87 -19.54
CA VAL A 302 5.47 -2.20 -18.14
C VAL A 302 6.82 -1.60 -17.73
N SER A 303 6.87 -0.97 -16.57
CA SER A 303 8.09 -0.54 -15.92
C SER A 303 9.02 0.27 -16.82
N GLY A 304 10.24 -0.22 -17.05
CA GLY A 304 11.23 0.40 -17.94
C GLY A 304 10.74 0.66 -19.36
N GLY A 305 9.90 -0.22 -19.93
CA GLY A 305 9.30 0.02 -21.25
C GLY A 305 8.38 1.25 -21.25
N GLY A 306 7.81 1.58 -20.09
CA GLY A 306 7.03 2.80 -19.87
C GLY A 306 7.87 4.08 -19.92
N TYR A 307 9.18 4.01 -19.69
CA TYR A 307 10.06 5.19 -19.76
C TYR A 307 10.12 5.70 -21.19
N THR A 308 10.40 4.79 -22.12
CA THR A 308 10.43 5.09 -23.56
C THR A 308 9.04 5.39 -24.08
N ALA A 309 8.01 4.61 -23.75
CA ALA A 309 6.65 4.87 -24.20
C ALA A 309 6.12 6.24 -23.75
N GLY A 310 6.40 6.63 -22.49
CA GLY A 310 6.07 7.96 -21.96
C GLY A 310 6.90 9.09 -22.58
N ALA A 311 8.15 8.83 -22.95
CA ALA A 311 9.01 9.76 -23.68
C ALA A 311 8.42 10.10 -25.06
N PHE A 312 8.04 9.09 -25.84
CA PHE A 312 7.37 9.27 -27.13
C PHE A 312 6.06 10.07 -27.00
N GLN A 313 5.24 9.75 -26.00
CA GLN A 313 3.99 10.49 -25.74
C GLN A 313 4.22 11.98 -25.46
N LEU A 314 5.30 12.32 -24.74
CA LEU A 314 5.63 13.73 -24.52
C LEU A 314 6.23 14.40 -25.75
N ALA A 315 7.10 13.71 -26.50
CA ALA A 315 7.72 14.28 -27.69
C ALA A 315 6.69 14.55 -28.80
N LEU A 316 5.66 13.71 -28.91
CA LEU A 316 4.64 13.73 -29.95
C LEU A 316 3.35 14.48 -29.56
N THR A 317 3.27 15.04 -28.35
CA THR A 317 2.07 15.77 -27.92
C THR A 317 1.92 17.09 -28.67
N GLU A 318 0.70 17.41 -29.10
CA GLU A 318 0.37 18.74 -29.64
C GLU A 318 0.38 19.83 -28.54
N GLN A 319 0.21 19.45 -27.27
CA GLN A 319 0.16 20.39 -26.15
C GLN A 319 1.55 20.89 -25.74
N GLN A 320 1.84 22.15 -26.08
CA GLN A 320 3.13 22.78 -25.81
C GLN A 320 3.14 23.53 -24.46
N PRO A 321 4.31 23.58 -23.79
CA PRO A 321 4.44 24.37 -22.58
C PRO A 321 4.48 25.85 -22.98
N GLU A 322 3.83 26.69 -22.20
CA GLU A 322 3.78 28.14 -22.41
C GLU A 322 4.69 28.84 -21.41
N ASP A 323 5.26 29.98 -21.82
CA ASP A 323 6.00 30.85 -20.93
C ASP A 323 5.04 31.71 -20.07
N ARG A 324 5.59 32.60 -19.23
CA ARG A 324 4.75 33.47 -18.37
C ARG A 324 3.85 34.44 -19.13
N ARG A 325 4.11 34.66 -20.42
CA ARG A 325 3.34 35.54 -21.31
C ARG A 325 2.29 34.76 -22.13
N GLY A 326 2.29 33.43 -22.03
CA GLY A 326 1.41 32.56 -22.81
C GLY A 326 2.02 32.17 -24.16
N ASP A 327 3.28 32.50 -24.42
CA ASP A 327 3.95 32.16 -25.67
C ASP A 327 4.46 30.71 -25.60
N PRO A 328 4.24 29.87 -26.63
CA PRO A 328 4.72 28.49 -26.61
C PRO A 328 6.25 28.44 -26.57
N LEU A 329 6.79 27.71 -25.59
CA LEU A 329 8.23 27.48 -25.39
C LEU A 329 8.81 26.46 -26.39
N ALA A 330 7.94 25.65 -27.00
CA ALA A 330 8.30 24.65 -28.01
C ALA A 330 7.24 24.64 -29.12
N ARG A 331 7.64 24.20 -30.31
CA ARG A 331 6.77 24.06 -31.48
C ARG A 331 6.33 22.61 -31.62
N ALA A 332 5.04 22.39 -31.84
CA ALA A 332 4.46 21.04 -31.94
C ALA A 332 4.82 20.29 -33.24
N ASP A 333 5.25 21.01 -34.28
CA ASP A 333 5.56 20.45 -35.60
C ASP A 333 7.04 20.07 -35.79
N LEU A 334 7.83 20.08 -34.70
CA LEU A 334 9.26 19.76 -34.76
C LEU A 334 9.55 18.26 -34.66
N ALA A 335 8.64 17.46 -34.09
CA ALA A 335 8.77 16.02 -33.93
C ALA A 335 7.48 15.35 -34.42
N GLU A 336 7.63 14.34 -35.27
CA GLU A 336 6.54 13.58 -35.87
C GLU A 336 6.73 12.09 -35.53
N PRO A 337 5.68 11.25 -35.62
CA PRO A 337 5.82 9.80 -35.35
C PRO A 337 6.94 9.12 -36.17
N GLU A 338 7.20 9.63 -37.37
CA GLU A 338 8.23 9.13 -38.29
C GLU A 338 9.68 9.37 -37.82
N ASP A 339 9.95 10.45 -37.07
CA ASP A 339 11.31 10.91 -36.77
C ASP A 339 11.61 11.13 -35.28
N ALA A 340 10.60 11.16 -34.41
CA ALA A 340 10.80 11.27 -32.97
C ALA A 340 11.67 10.12 -32.45
N PHE A 341 12.71 10.43 -31.67
CA PHE A 341 13.69 9.44 -31.20
C PHE A 341 14.31 8.57 -32.31
N ALA A 342 14.41 9.06 -33.55
CA ALA A 342 15.18 8.38 -34.61
C ALA A 342 16.68 8.32 -34.28
N PRO A 343 17.42 7.34 -34.84
CA PRO A 343 18.88 7.28 -34.75
C PRO A 343 19.54 8.65 -35.03
N GLY A 344 20.24 9.19 -34.03
CA GLY A 344 20.94 10.48 -34.12
C GLY A 344 20.05 11.73 -33.88
N SER A 345 18.79 11.55 -33.49
CA SER A 345 17.90 12.65 -33.13
C SER A 345 18.34 13.38 -31.85
N PRO A 346 17.98 14.65 -31.67
CA PRO A 346 18.28 15.41 -30.45
C PRO A 346 17.77 14.70 -29.17
N GLU A 347 16.62 14.06 -29.24
CA GLU A 347 16.00 13.38 -28.10
C GLU A 347 16.76 12.11 -27.69
N GLU A 348 17.19 11.29 -28.67
CA GLU A 348 18.04 10.14 -28.39
C GLU A 348 19.38 10.57 -27.78
N ASP A 349 20.00 11.61 -28.35
CA ASP A 349 21.27 12.12 -27.85
C ASP A 349 21.15 12.68 -26.41
N HIS A 350 20.01 13.30 -26.08
CA HIS A 350 19.72 13.73 -24.72
C HIS A 350 19.65 12.55 -23.75
N ILE A 351 18.90 11.48 -24.08
CA ILE A 351 18.81 10.29 -23.23
C ILE A 351 20.20 9.68 -23.07
N ARG A 352 20.98 9.56 -24.15
CA ARG A 352 22.35 9.02 -24.13
C ARG A 352 23.26 9.79 -23.17
N ARG A 353 23.15 11.12 -23.12
CA ARG A 353 23.93 11.99 -22.22
C ARG A 353 23.43 12.01 -20.77
N HIS A 354 22.18 11.60 -20.52
CA HIS A 354 21.54 11.63 -19.19
C HIS A 354 21.06 10.24 -18.73
N ALA A 355 21.59 9.16 -19.31
CA ALA A 355 21.23 7.78 -18.97
C ALA A 355 21.57 7.44 -17.51
N LYS A 356 22.50 8.17 -16.88
CA LYS A 356 22.86 8.04 -15.46
C LYS A 356 22.01 8.95 -14.55
N TYR A 357 20.73 9.05 -14.88
CA TYR A 357 19.74 9.98 -14.34
C TYR A 357 19.57 10.04 -12.80
N LEU A 358 19.96 9.00 -12.04
CA LEU A 358 19.81 9.01 -10.58
C LEU A 358 20.80 9.96 -9.89
N ALA A 359 22.05 9.98 -10.36
CA ALA A 359 23.09 10.88 -9.86
C ALA A 359 24.30 10.88 -10.82
N ASP A 360 24.46 11.98 -11.56
CA ASP A 360 25.57 12.17 -12.50
C ASP A 360 26.83 12.71 -11.80
N GLY A 361 26.68 13.34 -10.62
CA GLY A 361 27.79 13.90 -9.84
C GLY A 361 27.68 13.78 -8.31
N PRO A 362 28.76 14.08 -7.57
CA PRO A 362 28.81 13.95 -6.10
C PRO A 362 27.83 14.87 -5.37
N LEU A 363 27.61 16.09 -5.88
CA LEU A 363 26.59 17.00 -5.33
C LEU A 363 25.18 16.43 -5.49
N GLU A 364 24.88 15.86 -6.66
CA GLU A 364 23.58 15.24 -6.92
C GLU A 364 23.35 13.99 -6.07
N LEU A 365 24.40 13.21 -5.84
CA LEU A 365 24.37 12.08 -4.92
C LEU A 365 24.07 12.54 -3.49
N LEU A 366 24.68 13.64 -3.02
CA LEU A 366 24.38 14.24 -1.72
C LEU A 366 22.92 14.72 -1.64
N LEU A 367 22.38 15.36 -2.68
CA LEU A 367 20.97 15.78 -2.73
C LEU A 367 20.00 14.59 -2.71
N THR A 368 20.37 13.51 -3.41
CA THR A 368 19.61 12.25 -3.43
C THR A 368 19.60 11.62 -2.04
N LEU A 369 20.77 11.51 -1.40
CA LEU A 369 20.92 10.99 -0.05
C LEU A 369 20.17 11.86 0.97
N GLY A 370 20.22 13.19 0.82
CA GLY A 370 19.47 14.13 1.66
C GLY A 370 17.96 13.96 1.54
N THR A 371 17.46 13.66 0.33
CA THR A 371 16.03 13.41 0.10
C THR A 371 15.58 12.12 0.78
N VAL A 372 16.38 11.05 0.67
CA VAL A 372 16.18 9.78 1.36
C VAL A 372 16.23 9.98 2.88
N LEU A 373 17.24 10.68 3.39
CA LEU A 373 17.42 10.94 4.82
C LEU A 373 16.25 11.74 5.39
N ARG A 374 15.74 12.73 4.65
CA ARG A 374 14.55 13.50 5.05
C ARG A 374 13.33 12.59 5.21
N GLY A 375 13.08 11.69 4.26
CA GLY A 375 11.96 10.73 4.34
C GLY A 375 12.08 9.81 5.56
N LEU A 376 13.29 9.31 5.82
CA LEU A 376 13.61 8.49 6.98
C LEU A 376 13.41 9.26 8.29
N LEU A 377 13.92 10.50 8.40
CA LEU A 377 13.80 11.35 9.58
C LEU A 377 12.33 11.68 9.89
N VAL A 378 11.52 11.99 8.87
CA VAL A 378 10.08 12.24 9.08
C VAL A 378 9.39 10.99 9.61
N SER A 379 9.67 9.83 9.04
CA SER A 379 9.02 8.58 9.45
C SER A 379 9.45 8.12 10.85
N LEU A 380 10.76 8.10 11.12
CA LEU A 380 11.30 7.77 12.45
C LEU A 380 10.89 8.81 13.49
N GLY A 381 10.83 10.09 13.12
CA GLY A 381 10.35 11.16 13.98
C GLY A 381 8.88 10.99 14.35
N MET A 382 8.02 10.64 13.38
CA MET A 382 6.60 10.33 13.66
C MET A 382 6.44 9.10 14.55
N LEU A 383 7.24 8.05 14.33
CA LEU A 383 7.21 6.85 15.16
C LEU A 383 7.68 7.15 16.60
N THR A 384 8.76 7.91 16.73
CA THR A 384 9.30 8.40 18.00
C THR A 384 8.26 9.21 18.77
N LEU A 385 7.61 10.15 18.08
CA LEU A 385 6.53 10.94 18.65
C LEU A 385 5.36 10.06 19.12
N ALA A 386 4.99 9.04 18.35
CA ALA A 386 3.92 8.11 18.72
C ALA A 386 4.27 7.30 19.98
N PHE A 387 5.49 6.77 20.09
CA PHE A 387 5.94 6.05 21.29
C PHE A 387 6.05 6.95 22.51
N ALA A 388 6.56 8.18 22.36
CA ALA A 388 6.64 9.16 23.45
C ALA A 388 5.25 9.56 23.96
N VAL A 389 4.30 9.81 23.07
CA VAL A 389 2.91 10.12 23.45
C VAL A 389 2.22 8.91 24.07
N ALA A 390 2.49 7.70 23.59
CA ALA A 390 1.99 6.48 24.20
C ALA A 390 2.54 6.29 25.64
N GLY A 391 3.81 6.58 25.87
CA GLY A 391 4.38 6.55 27.23
C GLY A 391 3.84 7.67 28.13
N LEU A 392 3.63 8.89 27.61
CA LEU A 392 2.92 9.96 28.35
C LEU A 392 1.50 9.53 28.74
N PHE A 393 0.80 8.85 27.82
CA PHE A 393 -0.51 8.27 28.10
C PHE A 393 -0.44 7.21 29.20
N LEU A 394 0.57 6.32 29.17
CA LEU A 394 0.76 5.30 30.22
C LEU A 394 1.14 5.91 31.57
N ASN A 395 1.98 6.95 31.60
CA ASN A 395 2.30 7.70 32.81
C ASN A 395 1.02 8.26 33.45
N CYS A 396 0.21 8.98 32.67
CA CYS A 396 -1.06 9.51 33.13
C CYS A 396 -2.03 8.39 33.57
N LEU A 397 -2.09 7.29 32.80
CA LEU A 397 -2.99 6.18 33.07
C LEU A 397 -2.67 5.46 34.39
N TYR A 398 -1.41 5.10 34.63
CA TYR A 398 -1.02 4.43 35.87
C TYR A 398 -0.92 5.39 37.07
N GLY A 399 -0.76 6.69 36.83
CA GLY A 399 -0.93 7.71 37.86
C GLY A 399 -2.39 7.85 38.30
N LEU A 400 -3.35 7.68 37.38
CA LEU A 400 -4.78 7.72 37.69
C LEU A 400 -5.30 6.39 38.28
N VAL A 401 -4.87 5.25 37.73
CA VAL A 401 -5.29 3.92 38.15
C VAL A 401 -4.04 3.12 38.54
N PRO A 402 -3.62 3.13 39.82
CA PRO A 402 -2.33 2.58 40.25
C PRO A 402 -2.37 1.05 40.36
N VAL A 403 -2.57 0.37 39.24
CA VAL A 403 -2.42 -1.10 39.11
C VAL A 403 -0.93 -1.51 39.14
N THR A 404 -0.03 -0.55 38.93
CA THR A 404 1.40 -0.70 39.19
C THR A 404 1.94 0.65 39.57
N GLU A 405 2.72 0.73 40.64
CA GLU A 405 3.42 1.95 41.04
C GLU A 405 4.62 2.16 40.13
N LEU A 406 4.55 3.13 39.22
CA LEU A 406 5.65 3.39 38.27
C LEU A 406 6.92 3.93 38.97
N GLU A 407 6.76 4.60 40.12
CA GLU A 407 7.88 5.10 40.93
C GLU A 407 8.82 3.99 41.38
N GLN A 408 8.30 2.77 41.60
CA GLN A 408 9.14 1.62 42.00
C GLN A 408 10.16 1.24 40.92
N PHE A 409 9.96 1.68 39.67
CA PHE A 409 10.90 1.44 38.57
C PHE A 409 11.94 2.54 38.41
N ARG A 410 11.95 3.55 39.31
CA ARG A 410 13.04 4.52 39.41
C ARG A 410 14.13 3.94 40.32
N PRO A 411 15.42 4.09 39.97
CA PRO A 411 16.51 3.68 40.84
C PRO A 411 16.51 4.57 42.10
N ALA A 412 16.41 3.95 43.28
CA ALA A 412 16.59 4.65 44.55
C ALA A 412 18.10 4.85 44.82
N GLU A 413 18.48 5.95 45.49
CA GLU A 413 19.88 6.22 45.84
C GLU A 413 20.54 4.99 46.50
N GLY A 414 21.58 4.45 45.85
CA GLY A 414 22.34 3.29 46.33
C GLY A 414 21.64 1.92 46.26
N LYS A 415 20.44 1.80 45.64
CA LYS A 415 19.71 0.52 45.51
C LYS A 415 19.27 0.22 44.07
N GLY A 416 19.36 -1.06 43.70
CA GLY A 416 18.86 -1.61 42.43
C GLY A 416 17.34 -1.42 42.26
N ILE A 417 16.86 -1.48 41.02
CA ILE A 417 15.42 -1.52 40.74
C ILE A 417 14.85 -2.84 41.33
N PRO A 418 13.80 -2.78 42.16
CA PRO A 418 13.18 -3.97 42.72
C PRO A 418 12.65 -4.92 41.64
N GLY A 419 12.57 -6.21 41.95
CA GLY A 419 11.94 -7.19 41.07
C GLY A 419 10.47 -6.82 40.78
N LEU A 420 9.96 -7.23 39.61
CA LEU A 420 8.58 -6.98 39.20
C LEU A 420 7.58 -7.56 40.23
N LYS A 421 7.04 -6.72 41.10
CA LYS A 421 5.98 -7.09 42.05
C LYS A 421 4.62 -6.74 41.47
N LEU A 422 3.96 -7.73 40.89
CA LEU A 422 2.56 -7.62 40.48
C LEU A 422 1.66 -7.81 41.70
N TYR A 423 0.54 -7.10 41.76
CA TYR A 423 -0.42 -7.32 42.83
C TYR A 423 -1.05 -8.72 42.76
N GLU A 424 -1.20 -9.38 43.90
CA GLU A 424 -1.71 -10.76 44.01
C GLU A 424 -3.11 -10.94 43.39
N HIS A 425 -3.92 -9.86 43.39
CA HIS A 425 -5.29 -9.86 42.90
C HIS A 425 -5.44 -9.78 41.37
N VAL A 426 -4.33 -9.69 40.62
CA VAL A 426 -4.34 -9.59 39.15
C VAL A 426 -4.72 -10.90 38.47
N TRP A 427 -4.35 -12.05 39.06
CA TRP A 427 -4.48 -13.36 38.40
C TRP A 427 -5.90 -13.91 38.37
N ILE A 428 -6.71 -13.60 39.38
CA ILE A 428 -8.05 -14.18 39.56
C ILE A 428 -9.03 -13.70 38.48
N PRO A 429 -9.14 -12.40 38.16
CA PRO A 429 -9.99 -11.93 37.04
C PRO A 429 -9.55 -12.52 35.69
N LEU A 430 -8.23 -12.62 35.47
CA LEU A 430 -7.66 -13.17 34.24
C LEU A 430 -8.06 -14.65 34.06
N LEU A 431 -7.80 -15.47 35.08
CA LEU A 431 -8.14 -16.89 35.07
C LEU A 431 -9.65 -17.11 35.05
N GLY A 432 -10.43 -16.26 35.73
CA GLY A 432 -11.90 -16.29 35.71
C GLY A 432 -12.47 -16.07 34.31
N VAL A 433 -11.98 -15.06 33.58
CA VAL A 433 -12.43 -14.80 32.20
C VAL A 433 -12.01 -15.92 31.25
N LEU A 434 -10.79 -16.46 31.39
CA LEU A 434 -10.33 -17.60 30.61
C LEU A 434 -11.13 -18.88 30.91
N GLY A 435 -11.43 -19.14 32.19
CA GLY A 435 -12.29 -20.24 32.63
C GLY A 435 -13.71 -20.11 32.06
N LEU A 436 -14.28 -18.91 32.06
CA LEU A 436 -15.57 -18.64 31.42
C LEU A 436 -15.51 -18.87 29.91
N ALA A 437 -14.43 -18.45 29.23
CA ALA A 437 -14.25 -18.71 27.81
C ALA A 437 -14.18 -20.21 27.50
N ALA A 438 -13.46 -20.98 28.33
CA ALA A 438 -13.39 -22.43 28.23
C ALA A 438 -14.76 -23.08 28.47
N ALA A 439 -15.49 -22.65 29.52
CA ALA A 439 -16.82 -23.16 29.83
C ALA A 439 -17.82 -22.90 28.69
N VAL A 440 -17.87 -21.67 28.15
CA VAL A 440 -18.72 -21.32 26.99
C VAL A 440 -18.32 -22.11 25.75
N SER A 441 -17.02 -22.37 25.55
CA SER A 441 -16.54 -23.21 24.45
C SER A 441 -16.98 -24.66 24.59
N VAL A 442 -16.93 -25.23 25.80
CA VAL A 442 -17.39 -26.60 26.09
C VAL A 442 -18.91 -26.70 25.94
N VAL A 443 -19.68 -25.79 26.54
CA VAL A 443 -21.14 -25.72 26.39
C VAL A 443 -21.51 -25.58 24.91
N GLY A 444 -20.81 -24.73 24.16
CA GLY A 444 -21.02 -24.58 22.73
C GLY A 444 -20.69 -25.84 21.90
N ALA A 445 -19.67 -26.61 22.31
CA ALA A 445 -19.35 -27.89 21.70
C ALA A 445 -20.41 -28.97 22.01
N VAL A 446 -20.99 -28.95 23.21
CA VAL A 446 -22.11 -29.83 23.60
C VAL A 446 -23.38 -29.46 22.86
N LEU A 447 -23.73 -28.16 22.79
CA LEU A 447 -24.87 -27.67 22.02
C LEU A 447 -24.74 -27.95 20.52
N ARG A 448 -23.51 -28.00 19.99
CA ARG A 448 -23.23 -28.43 18.61
C ARG A 448 -23.62 -29.89 18.35
N ALA A 449 -23.52 -30.74 19.36
CA ALA A 449 -23.97 -32.13 19.24
C ALA A 449 -25.51 -32.24 19.23
N ALA A 450 -26.24 -31.18 19.63
CA ALA A 450 -27.69 -31.18 19.82
C ALA A 450 -28.47 -30.37 18.76
N ASP A 451 -27.94 -29.24 18.25
CA ASP A 451 -28.64 -28.36 17.29
C ASP A 451 -27.65 -27.78 16.26
N GLY A 452 -28.00 -27.83 14.97
CA GLY A 452 -27.16 -27.47 13.82
C GLY A 452 -26.63 -26.01 13.74
N GLU A 453 -25.91 -25.71 12.65
CA GLU A 453 -24.89 -24.65 12.48
C GLU A 453 -25.18 -23.20 12.97
N SER A 454 -26.44 -22.79 13.18
CA SER A 454 -26.80 -21.38 13.42
C SER A 454 -26.32 -20.78 14.75
N ARG A 455 -26.24 -21.59 15.82
CA ARG A 455 -25.79 -21.11 17.15
C ARG A 455 -24.26 -21.02 17.28
N GLN A 456 -23.49 -21.56 16.33
CA GLN A 456 -22.03 -21.63 16.43
C GLN A 456 -21.32 -20.30 16.19
N GLU A 457 -21.85 -19.45 15.31
CA GLU A 457 -21.21 -18.16 15.04
C GLU A 457 -21.24 -17.27 16.28
N TRP A 458 -22.36 -17.29 17.01
CA TRP A 458 -22.50 -16.59 18.28
C TRP A 458 -21.52 -17.11 19.33
N VAL A 459 -21.47 -18.44 19.58
CA VAL A 459 -20.52 -19.05 20.53
C VAL A 459 -19.07 -18.69 20.19
N ARG A 460 -18.65 -18.89 18.93
CA ARG A 460 -17.27 -18.57 18.51
C ARG A 460 -16.97 -17.08 18.67
N SER A 461 -17.94 -16.21 18.42
CA SER A 461 -17.77 -14.76 18.61
C SER A 461 -17.64 -14.41 20.10
N THR A 462 -18.46 -15.02 20.97
CA THR A 462 -18.43 -14.81 22.42
C THR A 462 -17.13 -15.31 23.03
N VAL A 463 -16.67 -16.52 22.70
CA VAL A 463 -15.37 -17.06 23.15
C VAL A 463 -14.23 -16.13 22.71
N LYS A 464 -14.22 -15.67 21.45
CA LYS A 464 -13.23 -14.70 20.98
C LYS A 464 -13.26 -13.39 21.77
N ALA A 465 -14.44 -12.89 22.12
CA ALA A 465 -14.58 -11.67 22.92
C ALA A 465 -14.02 -11.85 24.33
N LEU A 466 -14.30 -12.97 24.99
CA LEU A 466 -13.75 -13.30 26.31
C LEU A 466 -12.24 -13.47 26.29
N VAL A 467 -11.69 -14.16 25.28
CA VAL A 467 -10.23 -14.28 25.10
C VAL A 467 -9.59 -12.91 24.86
N VAL A 468 -10.20 -12.04 24.04
CA VAL A 468 -9.71 -10.67 23.85
C VAL A 468 -9.75 -9.89 25.16
N LEU A 469 -10.82 -9.99 25.94
CA LEU A 469 -10.92 -9.35 27.26
C LEU A 469 -9.81 -9.85 28.21
N ALA A 470 -9.58 -11.16 28.28
CA ALA A 470 -8.50 -11.74 29.08
C ALA A 470 -7.13 -11.21 28.62
N LEU A 471 -6.88 -11.14 27.31
CA LEU A 471 -5.65 -10.57 26.77
C LEU A 471 -5.51 -9.07 27.06
N THR A 472 -6.61 -8.31 27.07
CA THR A 472 -6.59 -6.88 27.43
C THR A 472 -6.30 -6.69 28.92
N ILE A 473 -6.91 -7.49 29.79
CA ILE A 473 -6.60 -7.51 31.23
C ILE A 473 -5.12 -7.84 31.41
N ALA A 474 -4.63 -8.96 30.84
CA ALA A 474 -3.23 -9.35 30.94
C ALA A 474 -2.27 -8.29 30.37
N ALA A 475 -2.64 -7.65 29.26
CA ALA A 475 -1.82 -6.60 28.66
C ALA A 475 -1.66 -5.41 29.60
N TYR A 476 -2.77 -4.96 30.19
CA TYR A 476 -2.83 -3.82 31.10
C TYR A 476 -2.16 -4.11 32.45
N THR A 477 -2.37 -5.29 33.02
CA THR A 477 -1.94 -5.59 34.40
C THR A 477 -0.58 -6.29 34.47
N VAL A 478 -0.14 -6.98 33.42
CA VAL A 478 1.08 -7.80 33.42
C VAL A 478 2.05 -7.38 32.32
N VAL A 479 1.63 -7.40 31.06
CA VAL A 479 2.57 -7.25 29.92
C VAL A 479 3.16 -5.84 29.87
N ILE A 480 2.34 -4.79 29.94
CA ILE A 480 2.84 -3.41 29.88
C ILE A 480 3.75 -3.10 31.08
N PRO A 481 3.37 -3.38 32.34
CA PRO A 481 4.26 -3.24 33.49
C PRO A 481 5.56 -4.03 33.36
N ALA A 482 5.51 -5.27 32.86
CA ALA A 482 6.70 -6.10 32.65
C ALA A 482 7.63 -5.51 31.58
N VAL A 483 7.09 -4.94 30.50
CA VAL A 483 7.88 -4.25 29.47
C VAL A 483 8.53 -2.99 30.05
N ILE A 484 7.78 -2.18 30.80
CA ILE A 484 8.32 -0.98 31.46
C ILE A 484 9.45 -1.36 32.43
N TRP A 485 9.21 -2.35 33.29
CA TRP A 485 10.20 -2.88 34.22
C TRP A 485 11.44 -3.42 33.50
N PHE A 486 11.27 -4.21 32.43
CA PHE A 486 12.38 -4.78 31.67
C PHE A 486 13.31 -3.68 31.13
N PHE A 487 12.76 -2.62 30.54
CA PHE A 487 13.56 -1.52 30.02
C PHE A 487 14.16 -0.63 31.11
N ALA A 488 13.46 -0.45 32.24
CA ALA A 488 14.01 0.24 33.41
C ALA A 488 15.21 -0.53 34.00
N TRP A 489 15.05 -1.84 34.20
CA TRP A 489 16.12 -2.74 34.63
C TRP A 489 17.30 -2.73 33.65
N LEU A 490 17.02 -2.83 32.34
CA LEU A 490 18.06 -2.80 31.32
C LEU A 490 18.86 -1.50 31.34
N ALA A 491 18.21 -0.35 31.55
CA ALA A 491 18.88 0.94 31.68
C ALA A 491 19.84 0.99 32.88
N GLN A 492 19.58 0.21 33.93
CA GLN A 492 20.41 0.14 35.13
C GLN A 492 21.60 -0.83 34.98
N VAL A 493 21.48 -1.87 34.14
CA VAL A 493 22.51 -2.89 33.91
C VAL A 493 23.63 -2.42 32.96
N GLN A 494 23.52 -1.22 32.37
CA GLN A 494 24.49 -0.67 31.42
C GLN A 494 25.40 0.42 32.04
N PRO A 495 26.58 0.09 32.60
CA PRO A 495 27.63 1.05 32.85
C PRO A 495 28.58 1.09 31.62
N PHE A 496 28.20 1.77 30.53
CA PHE A 496 29.06 1.81 29.33
C PHE A 496 29.23 3.19 28.67
N LEU A 497 29.18 4.28 29.46
CA LEU A 497 29.84 5.54 29.10
C LEU A 497 30.50 6.15 30.36
N PRO A 498 31.73 6.69 30.27
CA PRO A 498 32.45 7.23 31.43
C PRO A 498 31.71 8.43 32.03
N GLU A 499 31.63 8.48 33.36
CA GLU A 499 31.15 9.63 34.12
C GLU A 499 32.00 10.87 33.78
N GLY A 500 31.40 11.81 33.06
CA GLY A 500 31.94 13.16 32.87
C GLY A 500 31.41 14.08 33.96
N ASP A 501 32.33 14.63 34.73
CA ASP A 501 32.19 15.41 35.98
C ASP A 501 31.48 16.78 35.82
N THR A 502 30.27 16.80 35.26
CA THR A 502 29.45 18.02 35.21
C THR A 502 28.08 17.74 35.79
N GLY A 503 27.76 18.40 36.92
CA GLY A 503 26.50 18.30 37.67
C GLY A 503 25.25 18.79 36.92
N ARG A 504 24.97 18.20 35.76
CA ARG A 504 23.69 18.24 35.06
C ARG A 504 23.19 16.80 34.97
N SER A 505 21.92 16.62 35.36
CA SER A 505 21.14 15.38 35.40
C SER A 505 21.69 14.24 34.52
N PRO A 506 21.71 12.97 35.00
CA PRO A 506 22.13 11.84 34.18
C PRO A 506 21.21 11.76 32.97
N VAL A 507 21.70 12.24 31.82
CA VAL A 507 21.01 12.16 30.54
C VAL A 507 21.12 10.71 30.10
N GLY A 508 20.29 9.87 30.69
CA GLY A 508 20.04 8.50 30.26
C GLY A 508 19.72 8.51 28.77
N VAL A 509 20.41 7.63 28.02
CA VAL A 509 20.21 7.34 26.59
C VAL A 509 19.47 8.46 25.88
N SER A 510 20.18 9.55 25.54
CA SER A 510 19.54 10.66 24.83
C SER A 510 18.80 10.09 23.63
N LEU A 511 17.57 10.55 23.40
CA LEU A 511 16.76 10.19 22.24
C LEU A 511 17.56 10.23 20.92
N LEU A 512 18.58 11.10 20.86
CA LEU A 512 19.57 11.17 19.79
C LEU A 512 20.40 9.90 19.63
N GLY A 513 20.85 9.26 20.72
CA GLY A 513 21.61 8.01 20.70
C GLY A 513 20.79 6.81 20.21
N ALA A 514 19.52 6.70 20.62
CA ALA A 514 18.62 5.66 20.12
C ALA A 514 18.27 5.87 18.63
N LEU A 515 18.00 7.12 18.23
CA LEU A 515 17.79 7.49 16.83
C LEU A 515 19.06 7.32 15.99
N ALA A 516 20.24 7.63 16.53
CA ALA A 516 21.52 7.43 15.88
C ALA A 516 21.85 5.93 15.76
N ALA A 517 21.55 5.11 16.76
CA ALA A 517 21.72 3.66 16.69
C ALA A 517 20.79 3.02 15.64
N ALA A 518 19.52 3.43 15.60
CA ALA A 518 18.57 2.99 14.56
C ALA A 518 18.98 3.48 13.17
N ALA A 519 19.39 4.75 13.03
CA ALA A 519 19.91 5.30 11.77
C ALA A 519 21.21 4.62 11.33
N THR A 520 22.11 4.30 12.26
CA THR A 520 23.36 3.58 12.01
C THR A 520 23.08 2.12 11.63
N ALA A 521 22.11 1.47 12.27
CA ALA A 521 21.67 0.13 11.87
C ALA A 521 21.13 0.15 10.44
N VAL A 522 20.20 1.06 10.11
CA VAL A 522 19.66 1.23 8.75
C VAL A 522 20.77 1.59 7.75
N ALA A 523 21.70 2.48 8.11
CA ALA A 523 22.83 2.86 7.26
C ALA A 523 23.81 1.69 7.08
N SER A 524 24.01 0.84 8.08
CA SER A 524 24.83 -0.37 8.02
C SER A 524 24.18 -1.44 7.13
N VAL A 525 22.85 -1.56 7.14
CA VAL A 525 22.09 -2.37 6.18
C VAL A 525 22.30 -1.84 4.77
N PHE A 526 22.13 -0.53 4.58
CA PHE A 526 22.28 0.10 3.27
C PHE A 526 23.71 -0.05 2.74
N THR A 527 24.73 0.16 3.57
CA THR A 527 26.14 -0.03 3.20
C THR A 527 26.50 -1.51 3.04
N ALA A 528 25.92 -2.44 3.80
CA ALA A 528 26.12 -3.88 3.59
C ALA A 528 25.48 -4.34 2.27
N VAL A 529 24.28 -3.88 1.96
CA VAL A 529 23.61 -4.12 0.67
C VAL A 529 24.42 -3.49 -0.46
N HIS A 530 24.84 -2.23 -0.33
CA HIS A 530 25.66 -1.54 -1.32
C HIS A 530 27.04 -2.20 -1.51
N ARG A 531 27.69 -2.64 -0.43
CA ARG A 531 28.95 -3.38 -0.48
C ARG A 531 28.77 -4.77 -1.07
N GLN A 532 27.64 -5.45 -0.85
CA GLN A 532 27.37 -6.72 -1.53
C GLN A 532 27.11 -6.53 -3.02
N VAL A 533 26.44 -5.45 -3.41
CA VAL A 533 26.27 -5.08 -4.82
C VAL A 533 27.62 -4.76 -5.47
N LYS A 534 28.57 -4.13 -4.74
CA LYS A 534 29.94 -3.86 -5.22
C LYS A 534 30.93 -5.02 -5.07
N LYS A 535 30.68 -6.00 -4.20
CA LYS A 535 31.56 -7.17 -3.96
C LYS A 535 31.29 -8.35 -4.89
N VAL A 536 30.27 -8.25 -5.74
CA VAL A 536 30.24 -9.05 -6.97
C VAL A 536 31.31 -8.46 -7.90
N LYS A 537 32.57 -8.87 -7.68
CA LYS A 537 33.64 -8.65 -8.66
C LYS A 537 33.39 -9.56 -9.88
N PRO A 538 33.91 -9.20 -11.07
CA PRO A 538 33.41 -9.63 -12.39
C PRO A 538 33.79 -11.06 -12.82
N ASP A 539 34.35 -11.85 -11.91
CA ASP A 539 34.73 -13.23 -12.19
C ASP A 539 33.97 -14.13 -11.23
N GLY A 540 33.29 -15.14 -11.78
CA GLY A 540 32.44 -16.08 -11.06
C GLY A 540 33.14 -16.96 -10.02
N GLU A 541 34.35 -16.62 -9.58
CA GLU A 541 35.01 -17.26 -8.44
C GLU A 541 34.63 -16.55 -7.15
N LYS A 542 33.84 -17.23 -6.33
CA LYS A 542 33.54 -16.81 -4.96
C LYS A 542 34.85 -16.83 -4.16
N ALA A 543 35.24 -15.70 -3.60
CA ALA A 543 36.30 -15.65 -2.59
C ALA A 543 35.89 -16.51 -1.39
N GLY A 544 36.55 -17.67 -1.24
CA GLY A 544 36.42 -18.52 -0.07
C GLY A 544 36.93 -17.78 1.17
N LEU A 545 36.04 -17.58 2.15
CA LEU A 545 36.48 -17.32 3.52
C LEU A 545 36.76 -18.71 4.11
N PHE A 546 38.03 -18.98 4.38
CA PHE A 546 38.65 -20.26 4.79
C PHE A 546 39.05 -21.20 3.63
N GLY A 547 40.37 -21.31 3.43
CA GLY A 547 40.99 -22.31 2.58
C GLY A 547 40.92 -23.69 3.20
N GLY A 548 40.71 -24.69 2.36
CA GLY A 548 40.68 -26.11 2.75
C GLY A 548 39.84 -26.92 1.75
N SER A 549 40.50 -27.84 1.06
CA SER A 549 39.93 -28.76 0.09
C SER A 549 38.74 -29.57 0.62
N GLY A 550 37.76 -29.85 -0.25
CA GLY A 550 36.83 -30.97 -0.09
C GLY A 550 35.35 -30.57 -0.07
N ASN A 551 34.62 -31.02 -1.09
CA ASN A 551 33.16 -31.00 -1.24
C ASN A 551 32.45 -29.64 -1.16
N VAL A 552 32.44 -28.96 -2.31
CA VAL A 552 31.56 -27.81 -2.57
C VAL A 552 30.13 -28.32 -2.76
N ILE A 553 29.36 -28.38 -1.68
CA ILE A 553 27.90 -28.32 -1.76
C ILE A 553 27.57 -26.91 -2.25
N SER A 554 27.11 -26.81 -3.49
CA SER A 554 26.74 -25.56 -4.15
C SER A 554 25.52 -24.92 -3.46
N PHE A 555 25.78 -24.09 -2.43
CA PHE A 555 24.76 -23.21 -1.85
C PHE A 555 24.46 -22.06 -2.82
N GLN A 556 23.39 -22.24 -3.59
CA GLN A 556 22.80 -21.25 -4.51
C GLN A 556 21.89 -20.24 -3.77
N GLY A 557 21.93 -20.16 -2.42
CA GLY A 557 20.92 -19.46 -1.61
C GLY A 557 21.39 -18.47 -0.53
N SER A 558 22.68 -18.13 -0.40
CA SER A 558 23.20 -17.43 0.80
C SER A 558 22.95 -15.92 0.87
N GLY A 559 22.64 -15.23 -0.24
CA GLY A 559 22.41 -13.78 -0.24
C GLY A 559 21.01 -13.35 0.23
N GLY A 560 20.01 -14.22 0.09
CA GLY A 560 18.61 -13.93 0.45
C GLY A 560 18.36 -13.96 1.95
N TRP A 561 18.92 -14.95 2.65
CA TRP A 561 18.72 -15.13 4.09
C TRP A 561 19.41 -14.07 4.93
N LEU A 562 20.65 -13.69 4.60
CA LEU A 562 21.35 -12.61 5.30
C LEU A 562 20.55 -11.30 5.21
N LYS A 563 20.04 -11.02 4.02
CA LYS A 563 19.16 -9.90 3.74
C LYS A 563 17.90 -9.94 4.64
N VAL A 564 17.18 -11.07 4.68
CA VAL A 564 16.02 -11.27 5.56
C VAL A 564 16.38 -11.04 7.03
N ILE A 565 17.49 -11.61 7.50
CA ILE A 565 17.98 -11.47 8.89
C ILE A 565 18.24 -10.01 9.21
N ILE A 566 18.94 -9.29 8.33
CA ILE A 566 19.20 -7.87 8.48
C ILE A 566 17.88 -7.06 8.51
N SER A 567 16.89 -7.43 7.68
CA SER A 567 15.59 -6.76 7.69
C SER A 567 14.91 -6.87 9.05
N TRP A 568 14.82 -8.10 9.54
CA TRP A 568 14.17 -8.41 10.80
C TRP A 568 14.93 -7.85 11.99
N LEU A 569 16.26 -7.88 11.97
CA LEU A 569 17.09 -7.23 12.98
C LEU A 569 16.84 -5.73 13.04
N THR A 570 16.72 -5.06 11.88
CA THR A 570 16.42 -3.62 11.84
C THR A 570 15.03 -3.32 12.39
N LEU A 571 14.00 -4.09 11.99
CA LEU A 571 12.65 -3.94 12.53
C LEU A 571 12.61 -4.21 14.04
N PHE A 572 13.36 -5.22 14.50
CA PHE A 572 13.53 -5.52 15.91
C PHE A 572 14.17 -4.36 16.66
N LEU A 573 15.28 -3.80 16.17
CA LEU A 573 15.96 -2.66 16.79
C LEU A 573 15.04 -1.43 16.86
N VAL A 574 14.32 -1.10 15.78
CA VAL A 574 13.37 0.01 15.79
C VAL A 574 12.26 -0.22 16.81
N GLY A 575 11.69 -1.42 16.86
CA GLY A 575 10.67 -1.78 17.86
C GLY A 575 11.21 -1.74 19.28
N PHE A 576 12.42 -2.26 19.50
CA PHE A 576 13.11 -2.29 20.78
C PHE A 576 13.37 -0.88 21.32
N PHE A 577 13.98 0.01 20.53
CA PHE A 577 14.22 1.39 20.94
C PHE A 577 12.93 2.19 21.08
N GLY A 578 11.90 1.91 20.27
CA GLY A 578 10.57 2.50 20.42
C GLY A 578 9.92 2.12 21.76
N LEU A 579 9.99 0.84 22.15
CA LEU A 579 9.50 0.37 23.44
C LEU A 579 10.34 0.89 24.61
N ALA A 580 11.66 1.01 24.44
CA ALA A 580 12.54 1.64 25.42
C ALA A 580 12.15 3.11 25.67
N LEU A 581 11.89 3.86 24.59
CA LEU A 581 11.42 5.24 24.69
C LEU A 581 10.05 5.32 25.38
N LEU A 582 9.10 4.45 25.01
CA LEU A 582 7.79 4.38 25.66
C LEU A 582 7.92 4.09 27.16
N ALA A 583 8.76 3.13 27.55
CA ALA A 583 8.99 2.80 28.95
C ALA A 583 9.65 3.95 29.72
N TRP A 584 10.67 4.59 29.12
CA TRP A 584 11.34 5.73 29.71
C TRP A 584 10.39 6.92 29.90
N THR A 585 9.60 7.25 28.88
CA THR A 585 8.59 8.31 28.97
C THR A 585 7.50 7.97 30.00
N ALA A 586 7.08 6.70 30.12
CA ALA A 586 6.11 6.30 31.14
C ALA A 586 6.62 6.54 32.58
N VAL A 587 7.90 6.28 32.87
CA VAL A 587 8.47 6.40 34.23
C VAL A 587 8.90 7.83 34.57
N TYR A 588 9.44 8.58 33.62
CA TYR A 588 10.08 9.88 33.86
C TYR A 588 9.26 11.09 33.45
N ALA A 589 8.08 10.89 32.83
CA ALA A 589 7.27 12.02 32.37
C ALA A 589 6.91 13.00 33.48
N ASP A 590 6.75 12.57 34.74
CA ASP A 590 6.38 13.47 35.83
C ASP A 590 7.34 14.65 36.02
N ASP A 591 8.64 14.43 35.79
CA ASP A 591 9.70 15.43 35.93
C ASP A 591 9.77 16.40 34.75
N TRP A 592 8.98 16.18 33.69
CA TRP A 592 9.03 17.00 32.48
C TRP A 592 8.27 18.31 32.66
N HIS A 593 8.80 19.37 32.04
CA HIS A 593 8.09 20.63 31.92
C HIS A 593 6.70 20.43 31.27
N ARG A 594 5.64 21.03 31.87
CA ARG A 594 4.24 20.89 31.42
C ARG A 594 4.04 21.14 29.93
N GLY A 595 4.80 22.08 29.37
CA GLY A 595 4.79 22.38 27.93
C GLY A 595 5.06 21.16 27.03
N TRP A 596 5.98 20.27 27.40
CA TRP A 596 6.27 19.06 26.62
C TRP A 596 5.17 18.00 26.71
N LYS A 597 4.57 17.86 27.90
CA LYS A 597 3.43 16.95 28.12
C LYS A 597 2.24 17.29 27.23
N VAL A 598 2.05 18.58 26.91
CA VAL A 598 0.96 19.07 26.05
C VAL A 598 1.38 19.13 24.58
N SER A 599 2.58 19.62 24.28
CA SER A 599 3.01 19.87 22.89
C SER A 599 3.20 18.57 22.09
N LEU A 600 3.69 17.49 22.70
CA LEU A 600 3.91 16.22 21.99
C LEU A 600 2.59 15.57 21.53
N PRO A 601 1.56 15.40 22.38
CA PRO A 601 0.25 14.92 21.92
C PRO A 601 -0.39 15.84 20.87
N VAL A 602 -0.30 17.17 21.04
CA VAL A 602 -0.83 18.13 20.07
C VAL A 602 -0.11 18.00 18.73
N ALA A 603 1.21 17.85 18.73
CA ALA A 603 1.98 17.60 17.51
C ALA A 603 1.55 16.28 16.83
N LEU A 604 1.35 15.20 17.60
CA LEU A 604 0.88 13.92 17.06
C LEU A 604 -0.53 14.02 16.47
N LEU A 605 -1.38 14.90 17.00
CA LEU A 605 -2.71 15.17 16.45
C LEU A 605 -2.66 16.02 15.17
N ILE A 606 -1.73 16.96 15.03
CA ILE A 606 -1.68 17.89 13.89
C ILE A 606 -0.88 17.30 12.71
N LEU A 607 0.31 16.76 12.96
CA LEU A 607 1.26 16.35 11.91
C LEU A 607 0.67 15.35 10.90
N PRO A 608 -0.13 14.33 11.29
CA PRO A 608 -0.74 13.40 10.33
C PRO A 608 -1.73 14.04 9.35
N PHE A 609 -2.19 15.27 9.62
CA PHE A 609 -3.09 16.02 8.73
C PHE A 609 -2.34 16.93 7.76
N VAL A 610 -1.09 17.28 8.08
CA VAL A 610 -0.23 18.17 7.29
C VAL A 610 0.74 17.37 6.42
N ILE A 611 1.27 16.26 6.92
CA ILE A 611 2.28 15.45 6.24
C ILE A 611 1.62 14.50 5.24
N ASP A 612 1.94 14.68 3.95
CA ASP A 612 1.56 13.76 2.88
C ASP A 612 2.63 12.69 2.66
N GLN A 613 2.26 11.44 2.92
CA GLN A 613 3.18 10.31 2.90
C GLN A 613 3.92 10.14 1.56
N THR A 614 3.23 10.34 0.42
CA THR A 614 3.87 10.23 -0.90
C THR A 614 4.78 11.42 -1.20
N THR A 615 4.42 12.63 -0.76
CA THR A 615 5.26 13.83 -0.96
C THR A 615 6.63 13.69 -0.30
N PHE A 616 6.68 13.03 0.86
CA PHE A 616 7.92 12.77 1.59
C PHE A 616 8.57 11.43 1.22
N SER A 617 8.03 10.69 0.25
CA SER A 617 8.58 9.42 -0.21
C SER A 617 9.63 9.62 -1.31
N LEU A 618 10.26 8.53 -1.74
CA LEU A 618 11.19 8.55 -2.87
C LEU A 618 10.49 8.78 -4.23
N HIS A 619 9.16 8.57 -4.29
CA HIS A 619 8.39 8.64 -5.54
C HIS A 619 8.52 9.98 -6.29
N PRO A 620 8.33 11.18 -5.69
CA PRO A 620 8.46 12.45 -6.42
C PRO A 620 9.87 12.71 -6.93
N PHE A 621 10.88 12.31 -6.15
CA PHE A 621 12.29 12.41 -6.56
C PHE A 621 12.57 11.53 -7.77
N TYR A 622 12.17 10.26 -7.68
CA TYR A 622 12.35 9.30 -8.75
C TYR A 622 11.62 9.71 -10.04
N ARG A 623 10.35 10.13 -9.92
CA ARG A 623 9.58 10.69 -11.03
C ARG A 623 10.29 11.88 -11.68
N ARG A 624 10.82 12.81 -10.89
CA ARG A 624 11.54 14.00 -11.40
C ARG A 624 12.81 13.58 -12.15
N ARG A 625 13.59 12.65 -11.61
CA ARG A 625 14.82 12.16 -12.25
C ARG A 625 14.56 11.41 -13.55
N LEU A 626 13.57 10.51 -13.55
CA LEU A 626 13.13 9.84 -14.78
C LEU A 626 12.64 10.83 -15.84
N ALA A 627 11.80 11.79 -15.44
CA ALA A 627 11.28 12.77 -16.37
C ALA A 627 12.38 13.67 -16.96
N GLY A 628 13.38 14.08 -16.16
CA GLY A 628 14.50 14.88 -16.68
C GLY A 628 15.35 14.15 -17.73
N ALA A 629 15.45 12.82 -17.64
CA ALA A 629 16.22 12.01 -18.58
C ALA A 629 15.42 11.60 -19.82
N PHE A 630 14.18 11.15 -19.66
CA PHE A 630 13.38 10.57 -20.73
C PHE A 630 12.32 11.51 -21.30
N ALA A 631 11.76 12.42 -20.49
CA ALA A 631 10.64 13.25 -20.88
C ALA A 631 11.15 14.55 -21.52
N VAL A 632 11.32 14.51 -22.85
CA VAL A 632 11.88 15.58 -23.66
C VAL A 632 11.05 15.87 -24.89
N ARG A 633 11.15 17.10 -25.41
CA ARG A 633 10.54 17.54 -26.68
C ARG A 633 11.51 18.40 -27.47
N ARG A 634 11.35 18.47 -28.80
CA ARG A 634 12.15 19.38 -29.64
C ARG A 634 11.73 20.83 -29.43
N ALA A 635 12.71 21.73 -29.43
CA ALA A 635 12.46 23.18 -29.34
C ALA A 635 13.52 23.95 -30.15
N VAL A 636 13.15 25.12 -30.65
CA VAL A 636 14.10 26.02 -31.34
C VAL A 636 14.93 26.76 -30.29
N LEU A 637 16.25 26.62 -30.33
CA LEU A 637 17.15 27.26 -29.38
C LEU A 637 17.31 28.75 -29.71
N LYS A 638 16.93 29.62 -28.76
CA LYS A 638 16.97 31.08 -28.90
C LYS A 638 18.39 31.64 -29.04
N ASP A 639 19.40 30.93 -28.55
CA ASP A 639 20.79 31.41 -28.45
C ASP A 639 21.70 30.98 -29.63
N THR A 640 21.14 30.36 -30.68
CA THR A 640 21.94 29.92 -31.83
C THR A 640 21.70 30.79 -33.07
N PRO A 641 22.76 31.21 -33.81
CA PRO A 641 22.65 32.17 -34.93
C PRO A 641 21.71 31.74 -36.06
N GLU A 642 21.43 30.43 -36.19
CA GLU A 642 20.59 29.84 -37.25
C GLU A 642 19.29 29.22 -36.72
N GLY A 643 18.97 29.34 -35.42
CA GLY A 643 17.78 28.72 -34.84
C GLY A 643 17.83 27.18 -34.87
N SER A 644 18.92 26.60 -34.36
CA SER A 644 19.09 25.14 -34.30
C SER A 644 18.00 24.47 -33.45
N VAL A 645 17.58 23.28 -33.86
CA VAL A 645 16.62 22.46 -33.12
C VAL A 645 17.36 21.72 -32.01
N GLY A 646 17.05 22.05 -30.77
CA GLY A 646 17.55 21.38 -29.58
C GLY A 646 16.45 20.61 -28.85
N VAL A 647 16.73 20.28 -27.60
CA VAL A 647 15.80 19.59 -26.71
C VAL A 647 15.40 20.50 -25.55
N LEU A 648 14.10 20.54 -25.26
CA LEU A 648 13.53 21.11 -24.06
C LEU A 648 13.10 19.96 -23.11
N PRO A 649 13.77 19.78 -21.97
CA PRO A 649 13.36 18.83 -20.94
C PRO A 649 12.06 19.26 -20.25
N TYR A 650 11.26 18.28 -19.83
CA TYR A 650 10.04 18.49 -19.03
C TYR A 650 10.33 19.25 -17.71
N ASP A 651 9.65 20.38 -17.50
CA ASP A 651 9.66 21.06 -16.20
C ASP A 651 8.62 20.46 -15.24
N TYR A 652 9.11 19.71 -14.27
CA TYR A 652 8.31 19.08 -13.21
C TYR A 652 7.41 20.04 -12.42
N ASN A 653 7.79 21.31 -12.26
CA ASN A 653 7.06 22.27 -11.44
C ASN A 653 6.11 23.16 -12.25
N ALA A 654 6.38 23.35 -13.54
CA ALA A 654 5.61 24.24 -14.41
C ALA A 654 4.60 23.48 -15.30
N GLU A 655 4.89 22.24 -15.68
CA GLU A 655 4.14 21.52 -16.71
C GLU A 655 3.20 20.44 -16.15
N SER A 656 1.94 20.43 -16.62
CA SER A 656 0.94 19.42 -16.29
C SER A 656 0.59 18.56 -17.49
N THR A 657 1.00 17.30 -17.43
CA THR A 657 0.88 16.29 -18.48
C THR A 657 -0.22 15.27 -18.15
N GLN A 658 -1.44 15.76 -17.97
CA GLN A 658 -2.60 14.93 -17.60
C GLN A 658 -2.79 13.76 -18.57
N LEU A 659 -3.11 12.58 -18.05
CA LEU A 659 -3.24 11.35 -18.85
C LEU A 659 -4.34 11.49 -19.90
N SER A 660 -5.47 12.13 -19.54
CA SER A 660 -6.61 12.30 -20.45
C SER A 660 -6.27 13.10 -21.71
N THR A 661 -5.23 13.94 -21.68
CA THR A 661 -4.82 14.77 -22.81
C THR A 661 -3.53 14.30 -23.46
N HIS A 662 -2.54 13.82 -22.69
CA HIS A 662 -1.18 13.52 -23.17
C HIS A 662 -0.90 12.03 -23.41
N ALA A 663 -1.80 11.10 -23.06
CA ALA A 663 -1.61 9.66 -23.31
C ALA A 663 -2.51 9.14 -24.46
N LYS A 664 -2.94 10.04 -25.35
CA LYS A 664 -3.82 9.68 -26.46
C LYS A 664 -3.02 8.99 -27.57
N GLN A 665 -3.74 8.37 -28.49
CA GLN A 665 -3.17 8.03 -29.78
C GLN A 665 -2.77 9.31 -30.51
N VAL A 666 -1.61 9.30 -31.14
CA VAL A 666 -1.16 10.41 -31.99
C VAL A 666 -1.32 9.97 -33.43
N ASP A 667 -2.25 10.64 -34.13
CA ASP A 667 -2.42 10.47 -35.57
C ASP A 667 -1.53 11.51 -36.26
N GLY A 668 -0.59 11.08 -37.10
CA GLY A 668 0.18 12.01 -37.92
C GLY A 668 -0.68 12.70 -38.98
N SER A 669 -0.14 13.72 -39.65
CA SER A 669 -0.80 14.29 -40.84
C SER A 669 -1.09 13.20 -41.88
N ALA A 670 -2.06 13.41 -42.79
CA ALA A 670 -2.52 12.39 -43.77
C ALA A 670 -1.44 11.75 -44.67
N ARG A 671 -0.17 12.14 -44.55
CA ARG A 671 1.01 11.60 -45.25
C ARG A 671 2.11 11.08 -44.31
N ARG A 672 1.95 11.16 -42.98
CA ARG A 672 2.98 10.89 -41.95
C ARG A 672 2.39 9.93 -40.90
N GLY A 673 3.19 8.96 -40.45
CA GLY A 673 2.77 7.75 -39.71
C GLY A 673 1.99 7.96 -38.40
N ARG A 674 1.72 6.86 -37.67
CA ARG A 674 0.85 6.85 -36.48
C ARG A 674 1.61 6.34 -35.26
N PHE A 675 1.36 6.92 -34.09
CA PHE A 675 1.86 6.36 -32.83
C PHE A 675 0.73 5.69 -32.03
N PRO A 676 0.87 4.44 -31.58
CA PRO A 676 -0.19 3.69 -30.90
C PRO A 676 -0.65 4.36 -29.59
N GLN A 677 -1.89 4.08 -29.19
CA GLN A 677 -2.37 4.45 -27.86
C GLN A 677 -1.53 3.70 -26.79
N VAL A 678 -0.93 4.47 -25.88
CA VAL A 678 -0.10 3.90 -24.82
C VAL A 678 -0.94 3.56 -23.60
N ILE A 679 -0.81 2.32 -23.12
CA ILE A 679 -1.42 1.84 -21.89
C ILE A 679 -0.27 1.47 -20.94
N PHE A 680 -0.16 2.20 -19.82
CA PHE A 680 0.82 1.91 -18.79
C PHE A 680 0.23 0.85 -17.85
N ALA A 681 0.75 -0.36 -17.93
CA ALA A 681 0.39 -1.45 -17.04
C ALA A 681 1.08 -1.28 -15.68
N ALA A 682 0.29 -1.47 -14.63
CA ALA A 682 0.63 -1.34 -13.23
C ALA A 682 -0.07 -2.44 -12.43
N SER A 683 0.23 -2.50 -11.13
CA SER A 683 -0.37 -3.46 -10.22
C SER A 683 -0.94 -2.76 -8.99
N ALA A 684 -2.18 -3.09 -8.61
CA ALA A 684 -2.81 -2.59 -7.40
C ALA A 684 -2.74 -3.64 -6.28
N ALA A 685 -2.27 -3.24 -5.09
CA ALA A 685 -2.18 -4.12 -3.94
C ALA A 685 -3.57 -4.41 -3.36
N VAL A 686 -3.95 -5.69 -3.31
CA VAL A 686 -5.22 -6.18 -2.73
C VAL A 686 -4.96 -7.48 -1.98
N SER A 687 -4.99 -7.41 -0.65
CA SER A 687 -4.58 -8.51 0.24
C SER A 687 -5.73 -9.29 0.88
N LEU A 688 -6.94 -8.70 0.90
CA LEU A 688 -8.06 -9.29 1.63
C LEU A 688 -8.81 -10.30 0.77
N ARG A 689 -9.12 -11.44 1.42
CA ARG A 689 -9.59 -12.70 0.83
C ARG A 689 -10.72 -12.45 -0.18
N ASN A 690 -10.60 -13.08 -1.36
CA ASN A 690 -11.65 -13.41 -2.35
C ASN A 690 -11.55 -12.72 -3.73
N ARG A 691 -10.64 -11.76 -3.95
CA ARG A 691 -10.33 -11.23 -5.30
C ARG A 691 -9.01 -11.76 -5.88
N THR A 692 -8.09 -12.12 -5.00
CA THR A 692 -6.74 -12.56 -5.34
C THR A 692 -6.52 -14.02 -4.97
N ALA A 693 -5.74 -14.74 -5.79
CA ALA A 693 -5.31 -16.09 -5.48
C ALA A 693 -4.27 -16.07 -4.34
N PRO A 694 -4.19 -17.12 -3.50
CA PRO A 694 -3.10 -17.26 -2.52
C PRO A 694 -1.74 -17.11 -3.20
N GLY A 695 -0.83 -16.33 -2.60
CA GLY A 695 0.50 -16.06 -3.18
C GLY A 695 0.54 -14.94 -4.22
N ARG A 696 -0.60 -14.33 -4.60
CA ARG A 696 -0.68 -13.20 -5.54
C ARG A 696 -1.55 -12.06 -4.98
N PRO A 697 -1.11 -11.31 -3.93
CA PRO A 697 -1.87 -10.23 -3.29
C PRO A 697 -1.94 -8.93 -4.13
N ALA A 698 -2.10 -9.07 -5.44
CA ALA A 698 -2.05 -8.01 -6.44
C ALA A 698 -3.07 -8.28 -7.56
N VAL A 699 -3.63 -7.21 -8.13
CA VAL A 699 -4.56 -7.24 -9.26
C VAL A 699 -4.08 -6.31 -10.37
N PRO A 700 -4.41 -6.58 -11.65
CA PRO A 700 -3.98 -5.73 -12.76
C PRO A 700 -4.64 -4.34 -12.65
N PHE A 701 -3.86 -3.31 -12.97
CA PHE A 701 -4.30 -1.92 -12.97
C PHE A 701 -3.64 -1.18 -14.13
N THR A 702 -4.37 -0.35 -14.86
CA THR A 702 -3.85 0.37 -16.04
C THR A 702 -4.05 1.87 -15.90
N PHE A 703 -3.07 2.63 -16.38
CA PHE A 703 -3.22 4.05 -16.64
C PHE A 703 -3.22 4.29 -18.16
N ALA A 704 -4.28 4.92 -18.66
CA ALA A 704 -4.45 5.27 -20.06
C ALA A 704 -5.21 6.59 -20.20
N SER A 705 -5.26 7.15 -21.41
CA SER A 705 -5.98 8.40 -21.69
C SER A 705 -7.50 8.27 -21.57
N ASP A 706 -8.05 7.08 -21.73
CA ASP A 706 -9.49 6.81 -21.75
C ASP A 706 -10.03 6.40 -20.38
N TYR A 707 -9.45 5.37 -19.77
CA TYR A 707 -9.85 4.82 -18.49
C TYR A 707 -8.65 4.45 -17.61
N ILE A 708 -8.82 4.64 -16.30
CA ILE A 708 -7.91 4.19 -15.25
C ILE A 708 -8.61 3.14 -14.40
N GLY A 709 -7.95 2.01 -14.14
CA GLY A 709 -8.52 0.94 -13.33
C GLY A 709 -8.12 -0.46 -13.79
N GLY A 710 -8.90 -1.47 -13.45
CA GLY A 710 -8.67 -2.84 -13.87
C GLY A 710 -9.85 -3.76 -13.58
N PRO A 711 -9.86 -5.00 -14.09
CA PRO A 711 -11.01 -5.91 -14.00
C PRO A 711 -11.50 -6.18 -12.58
N ASP A 712 -10.58 -6.26 -11.61
CA ASP A 712 -10.94 -6.52 -10.22
C ASP A 712 -11.25 -5.26 -9.41
N THR A 713 -10.91 -4.08 -9.92
CA THR A 713 -11.13 -2.80 -9.21
C THR A 713 -12.24 -1.97 -9.86
N GLY A 714 -12.59 -2.24 -11.12
CA GLY A 714 -13.42 -1.40 -11.97
C GLY A 714 -12.58 -0.37 -12.72
N TRP A 715 -13.24 0.41 -13.56
CA TRP A 715 -12.61 1.48 -14.35
C TRP A 715 -13.32 2.80 -14.15
N VAL A 716 -12.57 3.90 -14.16
CA VAL A 716 -13.10 5.27 -14.17
C VAL A 716 -12.54 5.97 -15.40
N ARG A 717 -13.38 6.73 -16.10
CA ARG A 717 -12.94 7.57 -17.22
C ARG A 717 -11.85 8.53 -16.71
N THR A 718 -10.73 8.61 -17.40
CA THR A 718 -9.51 9.28 -16.91
C THR A 718 -9.75 10.74 -16.52
N ASP A 719 -10.51 11.47 -17.35
CA ASP A 719 -10.90 12.85 -17.10
C ASP A 719 -11.78 13.05 -15.84
N THR A 720 -12.62 12.06 -15.53
CA THR A 720 -13.52 12.01 -14.38
C THR A 720 -12.74 11.72 -13.12
N MET A 721 -11.75 10.82 -13.21
CA MET A 721 -10.80 10.55 -12.15
C MET A 721 -10.00 11.82 -11.80
N GLU A 722 -9.44 12.49 -12.82
CA GLU A 722 -8.68 13.74 -12.67
C GLU A 722 -9.54 14.84 -12.04
N LYS A 723 -10.75 15.10 -12.56
CA LYS A 723 -11.68 16.11 -12.01
C LYS A 723 -12.11 15.82 -10.59
N THR A 724 -12.29 14.55 -10.23
CA THR A 724 -12.74 14.12 -8.90
C THR A 724 -11.61 14.17 -7.87
N ALA A 725 -10.36 13.87 -8.26
CA ALA A 725 -9.21 13.88 -7.38
C ALA A 725 -8.84 15.30 -6.87
N HIS A 726 -8.35 15.37 -5.64
CA HIS A 726 -7.76 16.59 -5.07
C HIS A 726 -6.45 16.94 -5.80
N PRO A 727 -6.04 18.22 -5.95
CA PRO A 727 -4.83 18.60 -6.70
C PRO A 727 -3.56 17.81 -6.32
N LEU A 728 -3.35 17.53 -5.02
CA LEU A 728 -2.21 16.75 -4.53
C LEU A 728 -2.21 15.28 -4.98
N ILE A 729 -3.38 14.71 -5.27
CA ILE A 729 -3.51 13.34 -5.80
C ILE A 729 -3.53 13.38 -7.33
N ARG A 730 -4.17 14.40 -7.92
CA ARG A 730 -4.25 14.61 -9.37
C ARG A 730 -2.87 14.77 -10.00
N ARG A 731 -1.90 15.34 -9.29
CA ARG A 731 -0.52 15.44 -9.79
C ARG A 731 0.10 14.07 -10.11
N ASP A 732 -0.42 12.98 -9.56
CA ASP A 732 0.03 11.62 -9.82
C ASP A 732 -0.80 10.91 -10.92
N LEU A 733 -1.71 11.64 -11.57
CA LEU A 733 -2.51 11.20 -12.73
C LEU A 733 -1.97 11.84 -14.02
N THR A 734 -0.66 11.78 -14.20
CA THR A 734 0.04 12.32 -15.38
C THR A 734 0.83 11.22 -16.09
N VAL A 735 1.21 11.44 -17.35
CA VAL A 735 2.04 10.49 -18.12
C VAL A 735 3.33 10.13 -17.38
N GLN A 736 4.05 11.12 -16.85
CA GLN A 736 5.32 10.89 -16.13
C GLN A 736 5.08 10.19 -14.79
N SER A 737 3.91 10.37 -14.18
CA SER A 737 3.54 9.60 -12.98
C SER A 737 3.19 8.18 -13.34
N ALA A 738 2.43 7.93 -14.40
CA ALA A 738 2.12 6.59 -14.88
C ALA A 738 3.39 5.83 -15.27
N MET A 739 4.33 6.49 -15.96
CA MET A 739 5.69 6.02 -16.23
C MET A 739 6.43 5.62 -14.94
N ALA A 740 6.47 6.51 -13.95
CA ALA A 740 7.18 6.25 -12.69
C ALA A 740 6.50 5.19 -11.80
N VAL A 741 5.16 5.13 -11.79
CA VAL A 741 4.40 4.12 -11.03
C VAL A 741 4.52 2.75 -11.67
N SER A 742 4.41 2.70 -13.01
CA SER A 742 4.61 1.48 -13.78
C SER A 742 6.02 0.93 -13.58
N GLY A 743 7.03 1.78 -13.34
CA GLY A 743 8.43 1.41 -13.03
C GLY A 743 8.84 1.38 -11.57
N ALA A 744 7.88 1.34 -10.64
CA ALA A 744 8.12 1.37 -9.21
C ALA A 744 8.71 0.05 -8.66
N ALA A 745 9.91 -0.33 -9.09
CA ALA A 745 10.60 -1.57 -8.71
C ALA A 745 10.85 -1.70 -7.19
N PHE A 746 10.81 -0.59 -6.45
CA PHE A 746 10.83 -0.56 -4.98
C PHE A 746 9.46 -0.15 -4.45
N ALA A 747 8.63 -1.11 -4.08
CA ALA A 747 7.33 -0.87 -3.45
C ALA A 747 7.23 -1.57 -2.09
N SER A 748 6.33 -1.06 -1.25
CA SER A 748 5.92 -1.70 0.01
C SER A 748 4.95 -2.87 -0.18
N ALA A 749 4.52 -3.11 -1.43
CA ALA A 749 3.76 -4.26 -1.85
C ALA A 749 4.18 -4.65 -3.28
N MET A 750 4.87 -5.78 -3.43
CA MET A 750 5.41 -6.23 -4.73
C MET A 750 4.64 -7.42 -5.33
N GLY A 751 3.38 -7.63 -4.91
CA GLY A 751 2.53 -8.68 -5.47
C GLY A 751 3.11 -10.08 -5.26
N THR A 752 3.43 -10.79 -6.34
CA THR A 752 4.07 -12.12 -6.30
C THR A 752 5.54 -12.08 -5.89
N GLN A 753 6.17 -10.90 -5.95
CA GLN A 753 7.60 -10.70 -5.70
C GLN A 753 7.88 -10.22 -4.26
N THR A 754 7.12 -10.72 -3.28
CA THR A 754 7.25 -10.27 -1.87
C THR A 754 8.68 -10.45 -1.33
N MET A 755 9.28 -9.35 -0.89
CA MET A 755 10.63 -9.32 -0.30
C MET A 755 10.59 -9.12 1.22
N ALA A 756 11.61 -9.62 1.94
CA ALA A 756 11.70 -9.45 3.39
C ALA A 756 11.78 -7.99 3.88
N PHE A 757 12.09 -7.03 3.00
CA PHE A 757 12.27 -5.61 3.34
C PHE A 757 11.07 -4.72 3.00
N GLU A 758 9.97 -5.23 2.45
CA GLU A 758 8.81 -4.39 2.09
C GLU A 758 8.35 -3.50 3.26
N ARG A 759 8.35 -4.07 4.47
CA ARG A 759 8.06 -3.35 5.72
C ARG A 759 9.08 -2.27 6.05
N LEU A 760 10.36 -2.50 5.76
CA LEU A 760 11.41 -1.50 5.93
C LEU A 760 11.33 -0.40 4.89
N LEU A 761 10.94 -0.69 3.65
CA LEU A 761 10.66 0.32 2.63
C LEU A 761 9.45 1.18 3.04
N ALA A 762 8.39 0.56 3.57
CA ALA A 762 7.24 1.27 4.12
C ALA A 762 7.62 2.15 5.32
N LEU A 763 8.45 1.62 6.23
CA LEU A 763 8.92 2.34 7.42
C LEU A 763 9.89 3.47 7.09
N SER A 764 10.78 3.30 6.12
CA SER A 764 11.75 4.33 5.71
C SER A 764 11.19 5.32 4.68
N ASN A 765 9.97 5.07 4.18
CA ASN A 765 9.35 5.80 3.07
C ASN A 765 10.17 5.73 1.76
N LEU A 766 11.04 4.73 1.61
CA LEU A 766 11.88 4.45 0.44
C LEU A 766 11.11 3.72 -0.68
N ARG A 767 9.83 4.02 -0.84
CA ARG A 767 8.96 3.39 -1.84
C ARG A 767 8.68 4.32 -3.02
N LEU A 768 8.41 3.69 -4.16
CA LEU A 768 8.12 4.32 -5.45
C LEU A 768 6.64 4.19 -5.85
N GLY A 769 5.85 3.36 -5.16
CA GLY A 769 4.40 3.25 -5.39
C GLY A 769 3.62 4.48 -4.93
N THR A 770 2.42 4.67 -5.47
CA THR A 770 1.53 5.79 -5.11
C THR A 770 0.10 5.34 -4.80
N TRP A 771 -0.61 6.13 -4.00
CA TRP A 771 -2.00 5.88 -3.68
C TRP A 771 -2.93 6.62 -4.64
N VAL A 772 -3.72 5.87 -5.41
CA VAL A 772 -4.65 6.34 -6.44
C VAL A 772 -6.09 6.11 -6.00
N PRO A 773 -7.07 6.97 -6.37
CA PRO A 773 -8.46 6.72 -6.00
C PRO A 773 -8.99 5.40 -6.54
N ASN A 774 -9.72 4.68 -5.69
CA ASN A 774 -10.23 3.35 -6.00
C ASN A 774 -11.48 3.41 -6.91
N PRO A 775 -11.45 2.85 -8.13
CA PRO A 775 -12.62 2.82 -9.02
C PRO A 775 -13.87 2.20 -8.40
N ALA A 776 -13.74 1.08 -7.67
CA ALA A 776 -14.87 0.40 -7.01
C ALA A 776 -15.52 1.30 -5.96
N TYR A 777 -14.70 2.01 -5.19
CA TYR A 777 -15.17 2.97 -4.19
C TYR A 777 -15.92 4.14 -4.85
N LEU A 778 -15.38 4.70 -5.93
CA LEU A 778 -16.03 5.79 -6.66
C LEU A 778 -17.35 5.36 -7.30
N ALA A 779 -17.43 4.12 -7.80
CA ALA A 779 -18.68 3.54 -8.27
C ALA A 779 -19.75 3.50 -7.18
N GLU A 780 -19.36 3.16 -5.94
CA GLU A 780 -20.27 3.14 -4.80
C GLU A 780 -20.78 4.54 -4.43
N VAL A 781 -19.87 5.52 -4.36
CA VAL A 781 -20.21 6.93 -4.07
C VAL A 781 -21.12 7.50 -5.16
N ALA A 782 -20.83 7.23 -6.44
CA ALA A 782 -21.64 7.72 -7.55
C ALA A 782 -23.05 7.10 -7.55
N ARG A 783 -23.20 5.81 -7.21
CA ARG A 783 -24.50 5.11 -7.12
C ARG A 783 -25.38 5.62 -5.98
N HIS A 784 -24.82 5.80 -4.78
CA HIS A 784 -25.61 6.26 -3.62
C HIS A 784 -25.85 7.77 -3.63
N GLY A 785 -25.11 8.52 -4.45
CA GLY A 785 -25.13 9.97 -4.46
C GLY A 785 -24.39 10.56 -3.25
N PRO A 786 -24.49 11.88 -3.05
CA PRO A 786 -23.71 12.54 -2.01
C PRO A 786 -24.23 12.21 -0.61
N ASP A 787 -23.45 11.39 0.11
CA ASP A 787 -23.72 10.95 1.47
C ASP A 787 -22.61 11.44 2.43
N TRP A 788 -23.01 11.78 3.66
CA TRP A 788 -22.08 12.12 4.74
C TRP A 788 -21.55 10.88 5.46
N ILE A 789 -22.28 9.75 5.40
CA ILE A 789 -21.84 8.48 5.99
C ILE A 789 -20.59 7.96 5.28
N MET A 790 -20.48 8.18 3.97
CA MET A 790 -19.35 7.74 3.16
C MET A 790 -18.09 8.60 3.37
N PRO A 791 -16.91 7.99 3.50
CA PRO A 791 -15.68 8.75 3.68
C PRO A 791 -15.33 9.58 2.44
N ARG A 792 -15.03 10.87 2.57
CA ARG A 792 -14.51 11.62 1.43
C ARG A 792 -13.22 11.00 0.89
N LEU A 793 -12.98 11.19 -0.41
CA LEU A 793 -11.63 11.03 -0.94
C LEU A 793 -10.68 11.90 -0.10
N PRO A 794 -9.60 11.33 0.43
CA PRO A 794 -8.67 12.07 1.25
C PRO A 794 -8.02 13.18 0.40
N ARG A 795 -7.84 14.37 0.99
CA ARG A 795 -7.08 15.45 0.34
C ARG A 795 -5.57 15.18 0.34
N VAL A 796 -5.13 14.41 1.32
CA VAL A 796 -3.73 14.13 1.66
C VAL A 796 -3.61 12.65 2.07
N ARG A 797 -2.53 11.98 1.68
CA ARG A 797 -2.27 10.57 2.04
C ARG A 797 -1.67 10.52 3.45
N ARG A 798 -2.57 10.45 4.44
CA ARG A 798 -2.24 10.50 5.87
C ARG A 798 -1.58 9.22 6.39
N LEU A 799 -1.12 9.27 7.64
CA LEU A 799 -0.50 8.16 8.39
C LEU A 799 -1.25 6.82 8.29
N ARG A 800 -2.59 6.83 8.20
CA ARG A 800 -3.37 5.59 8.03
C ARG A 800 -2.88 4.71 6.88
N TYR A 801 -2.42 5.32 5.79
CA TYR A 801 -1.96 4.63 4.60
C TYR A 801 -0.57 4.03 4.81
N GLN A 802 0.30 4.74 5.54
CA GLN A 802 1.59 4.20 5.97
C GLN A 802 1.42 2.99 6.91
N VAL A 803 0.45 3.05 7.83
CA VAL A 803 0.12 1.92 8.71
C VAL A 803 -0.44 0.75 7.89
N GLN A 804 -1.31 1.00 6.90
CA GLN A 804 -1.81 -0.05 6.02
C GLN A 804 -0.69 -0.79 5.28
N GLU A 805 0.35 -0.06 4.87
CA GLU A 805 1.52 -0.64 4.22
C GLU A 805 2.41 -1.41 5.20
N LEU A 806 2.66 -0.88 6.39
CA LEU A 806 3.45 -1.57 7.42
C LEU A 806 2.80 -2.90 7.83
N VAL A 807 1.47 -2.92 7.91
CA VAL A 807 0.67 -4.10 8.26
C VAL A 807 0.48 -5.03 7.05
N GLY A 808 0.69 -4.55 5.82
CA GLY A 808 0.47 -5.30 4.59
C GLY A 808 -1.00 -5.66 4.35
N ARG A 809 -1.93 -4.83 4.83
CA ARG A 809 -3.39 -5.06 4.70
C ARG A 809 -4.04 -4.01 3.82
N TYR A 810 -4.26 -4.39 2.57
CA TYR A 810 -4.94 -3.64 1.53
C TYR A 810 -6.36 -4.17 1.30
N SER A 811 -7.35 -3.30 1.48
CA SER A 811 -8.78 -3.57 1.28
C SER A 811 -9.26 -3.04 -0.05
N ASP A 812 -10.06 -3.83 -0.78
CA ASP A 812 -10.71 -3.45 -2.04
C ASP A 812 -11.84 -2.41 -1.85
N THR A 813 -12.27 -2.18 -0.62
CA THR A 813 -13.26 -1.14 -0.22
C THR A 813 -12.63 0.18 0.24
N SER A 814 -11.30 0.30 0.25
CA SER A 814 -10.62 1.53 0.67
C SER A 814 -10.82 2.67 -0.34
N PRO A 815 -10.89 3.94 0.08
CA PRO A 815 -11.02 5.07 -0.86
C PRO A 815 -9.84 5.24 -1.83
N LEU A 816 -8.65 4.77 -1.46
CA LEU A 816 -7.46 4.74 -2.31
C LEU A 816 -6.91 3.32 -2.37
N LEU A 817 -6.28 2.97 -3.49
CA LEU A 817 -5.49 1.75 -3.70
C LEU A 817 -4.01 2.12 -3.85
N LEU A 818 -3.12 1.26 -3.36
CA LEU A 818 -1.68 1.40 -3.58
C LEU A 818 -1.34 0.78 -4.94
N CYS A 819 -0.94 1.59 -5.89
CA CYS A 819 -0.49 1.17 -7.22
C CYS A 819 1.04 1.16 -7.29
N THR A 820 1.58 0.12 -7.92
CA THR A 820 3.00 -0.24 -8.00
C THR A 820 3.34 -0.80 -9.39
N ASP A 821 4.58 -1.24 -9.58
CA ASP A 821 5.09 -1.76 -10.86
C ASP A 821 4.19 -2.85 -11.45
N GLY A 822 3.95 -2.79 -12.76
CA GLY A 822 3.14 -3.78 -13.49
C GLY A 822 3.75 -5.18 -13.46
N GLY A 823 5.08 -5.27 -13.35
CA GLY A 823 5.82 -6.53 -13.24
C GLY A 823 5.51 -7.34 -11.98
N HIS A 824 4.87 -6.73 -10.97
CA HIS A 824 4.33 -7.45 -9.81
C HIS A 824 3.09 -8.31 -10.14
N PHE A 825 2.50 -8.12 -11.33
CA PHE A 825 1.40 -8.92 -11.87
C PHE A 825 1.79 -9.60 -13.19
N ASP A 826 2.18 -8.81 -14.20
CA ASP A 826 2.62 -9.27 -15.53
C ASP A 826 3.76 -8.38 -16.03
N ASN A 827 4.98 -8.91 -16.08
CA ASN A 827 6.16 -8.14 -16.49
C ASN A 827 6.26 -7.92 -18.00
N LEU A 828 5.51 -8.64 -18.83
CA LEU A 828 5.50 -8.44 -20.28
C LEU A 828 4.42 -7.47 -20.74
N GLY A 829 3.36 -7.29 -19.94
CA GLY A 829 2.16 -6.55 -20.35
C GLY A 829 1.30 -7.34 -21.34
N LEU A 830 1.61 -8.62 -21.54
CA LEU A 830 0.94 -9.51 -22.48
C LEU A 830 -0.53 -9.75 -22.11
N VAL A 831 -0.84 -9.92 -20.83
CA VAL A 831 -2.21 -10.19 -20.37
C VAL A 831 -3.12 -9.00 -20.65
N GLU A 832 -2.64 -7.77 -20.46
CA GLU A 832 -3.43 -6.59 -20.82
C GLU A 832 -3.55 -6.44 -22.34
N MET A 833 -2.50 -6.74 -23.11
CA MET A 833 -2.60 -6.73 -24.58
C MET A 833 -3.61 -7.77 -25.11
N LEU A 834 -3.63 -8.96 -24.54
CA LEU A 834 -4.61 -10.00 -24.89
C LEU A 834 -6.04 -9.56 -24.56
N ARG A 835 -6.23 -8.76 -23.50
CA ARG A 835 -7.53 -8.16 -23.16
C ARG A 835 -8.03 -7.20 -24.25
N LEU A 836 -7.12 -6.54 -24.97
CA LEU A 836 -7.40 -5.65 -26.11
C LEU A 836 -7.73 -6.40 -27.41
N ARG A 837 -7.69 -7.74 -27.39
CA ARG A 837 -8.12 -8.59 -28.51
C ARG A 837 -7.36 -8.33 -29.83
N CYS A 838 -6.03 -8.21 -29.73
CA CYS A 838 -5.16 -8.02 -30.89
C CYS A 838 -4.95 -9.33 -31.66
N ARG A 839 -5.02 -9.33 -32.99
CA ARG A 839 -4.78 -10.54 -33.82
C ARG A 839 -3.31 -10.93 -33.86
N THR A 840 -2.42 -9.96 -34.01
CA THR A 840 -0.97 -10.14 -34.01
C THR A 840 -0.34 -9.33 -32.88
N ILE A 841 0.43 -10.00 -32.03
CA ILE A 841 1.05 -9.38 -30.85
C ILE A 841 2.57 -9.50 -30.91
N TYR A 842 3.27 -8.38 -30.92
CA TYR A 842 4.71 -8.31 -30.73
C TYR A 842 5.02 -8.13 -29.25
N VAL A 843 5.84 -9.01 -28.68
CA VAL A 843 6.27 -8.92 -27.28
C VAL A 843 7.77 -8.70 -27.22
N ILE A 844 8.17 -7.49 -26.83
CA ILE A 844 9.56 -7.10 -26.64
C ILE A 844 9.98 -7.45 -25.20
N ASP A 845 10.61 -8.61 -25.05
CA ASP A 845 11.00 -9.19 -23.76
C ASP A 845 12.48 -8.92 -23.42
N SER A 846 12.67 -7.87 -22.63
CA SER A 846 13.93 -7.44 -22.03
C SER A 846 14.08 -7.89 -20.57
N SER A 847 13.29 -8.87 -20.12
CA SER A 847 13.39 -9.44 -18.78
C SER A 847 14.79 -10.01 -18.52
N GLY A 848 15.29 -9.87 -17.29
CA GLY A 848 16.58 -10.40 -16.86
C GLY A 848 16.50 -11.87 -16.46
N ASP A 849 15.76 -12.68 -17.22
CA ASP A 849 15.55 -14.11 -16.94
C ASP A 849 16.88 -14.87 -16.83
N THR A 850 16.92 -15.86 -15.93
CA THR A 850 18.08 -16.74 -15.78
C THR A 850 17.92 -17.95 -16.70
N PRO A 851 18.91 -18.29 -17.55
CA PRO A 851 18.85 -19.46 -18.43
C PRO A 851 18.59 -20.77 -17.67
N PRO A 852 18.08 -21.83 -18.34
CA PRO A 852 17.94 -21.95 -19.79
C PRO A 852 16.64 -21.40 -20.39
N LEU A 853 15.53 -21.36 -19.65
CA LEU A 853 14.21 -21.01 -20.19
C LEU A 853 13.75 -19.61 -19.76
N ALA A 854 12.94 -18.95 -20.60
CA ALA A 854 12.34 -17.66 -20.31
C ALA A 854 11.21 -17.79 -19.27
N THR A 855 11.57 -17.69 -17.99
CA THR A 855 10.63 -17.79 -16.85
C THR A 855 9.53 -16.73 -16.90
N THR A 856 9.84 -15.52 -17.36
CA THR A 856 8.88 -14.42 -17.44
C THR A 856 7.78 -14.72 -18.49
N LEU A 857 8.16 -15.26 -19.64
CA LEU A 857 7.21 -15.68 -20.68
C LEU A 857 6.27 -16.79 -20.18
N ALA A 858 6.82 -17.83 -19.55
CA ALA A 858 6.02 -18.94 -19.02
C ALA A 858 5.00 -18.47 -17.97
N GLN A 859 5.39 -17.52 -17.10
CA GLN A 859 4.50 -16.91 -16.12
C GLN A 859 3.37 -16.12 -16.79
N ALA A 860 3.68 -15.31 -17.82
CA ALA A 860 2.69 -14.53 -18.55
C ALA A 860 1.69 -15.42 -19.32
N VAL A 861 2.15 -16.51 -19.93
CA VAL A 861 1.30 -17.50 -20.61
C VAL A 861 0.35 -18.19 -19.63
N THR A 862 0.86 -18.61 -18.47
CA THR A 862 0.04 -19.22 -17.40
C THR A 862 -1.02 -18.23 -16.91
N LEU A 863 -0.62 -16.97 -16.71
CA LEU A 863 -1.50 -15.91 -16.25
C LEU A 863 -2.59 -15.56 -17.28
N ALA A 864 -2.26 -15.57 -18.57
CA ALA A 864 -3.22 -15.32 -19.66
C ALA A 864 -4.36 -16.36 -19.65
N TYR A 865 -4.03 -17.64 -19.42
CA TYR A 865 -5.04 -18.68 -19.26
C TYR A 865 -5.87 -18.49 -17.97
N GLU A 866 -5.22 -18.25 -16.84
CA GLU A 866 -5.90 -18.05 -15.55
C GLU A 866 -6.85 -16.84 -15.53
N ASP A 867 -6.46 -15.73 -16.17
CA ASP A 867 -7.19 -14.46 -16.14
C ASP A 867 -8.23 -14.35 -17.25
N LEU A 868 -7.87 -14.75 -18.47
CA LEU A 868 -8.65 -14.52 -19.69
C LEU A 868 -9.13 -15.80 -20.36
N GLY A 869 -8.63 -16.98 -19.99
CA GLY A 869 -8.92 -18.24 -20.69
C GLY A 869 -8.27 -18.34 -22.07
N VAL A 870 -7.26 -17.51 -22.34
CA VAL A 870 -6.50 -17.54 -23.60
C VAL A 870 -5.47 -18.65 -23.52
N VAL A 871 -5.39 -19.47 -24.58
CA VAL A 871 -4.40 -20.53 -24.71
C VAL A 871 -3.33 -20.06 -25.69
N ILE A 872 -2.06 -20.16 -25.30
CA ILE A 872 -0.92 -19.83 -26.15
C ILE A 872 -0.08 -21.10 -26.31
N LYS A 873 0.17 -21.49 -27.57
CA LYS A 873 1.01 -22.65 -27.90
C LYS A 873 2.25 -22.18 -28.65
N PHE A 874 3.39 -22.70 -28.22
CA PHE A 874 4.66 -22.53 -28.91
C PHE A 874 5.12 -23.89 -29.41
N ASP A 875 5.81 -23.90 -30.54
CA ASP A 875 6.56 -25.08 -30.98
C ASP A 875 7.72 -25.33 -29.99
N GLN A 876 7.86 -26.57 -29.52
CA GLN A 876 8.88 -26.93 -28.53
C GLN A 876 10.30 -26.84 -29.11
N GLU A 877 10.49 -27.12 -30.39
CA GLU A 877 11.80 -26.98 -31.02
C GLU A 877 12.13 -25.49 -31.20
N GLU A 878 11.16 -24.66 -31.59
CA GLU A 878 11.40 -23.21 -31.70
C GLU A 878 11.73 -22.56 -30.35
N ILE A 879 11.04 -22.91 -29.27
CA ILE A 879 11.30 -22.29 -27.96
C ILE A 879 12.70 -22.62 -27.44
N LEU A 880 13.24 -23.80 -27.77
CA LEU A 880 14.60 -24.20 -27.39
C LEU A 880 15.69 -23.41 -28.14
N ARG A 881 15.36 -22.80 -29.28
CA ARG A 881 16.29 -21.91 -30.01
C ARG A 881 16.58 -20.59 -29.27
N LEU A 882 15.76 -20.24 -28.28
CA LEU A 882 16.00 -19.11 -27.38
C LEU A 882 17.01 -19.43 -26.27
N VAL A 883 17.43 -20.70 -26.11
CA VAL A 883 18.33 -21.10 -25.04
C VAL A 883 19.76 -20.66 -25.36
N PRO A 884 20.46 -19.92 -24.47
CA PRO A 884 21.86 -19.60 -24.66
C PRO A 884 22.72 -20.86 -24.83
N GLY A 885 23.61 -20.85 -25.82
CA GLY A 885 24.44 -22.00 -26.21
C GLY A 885 23.83 -22.86 -27.33
N SER A 886 22.61 -22.56 -27.79
CA SER A 886 21.98 -23.27 -28.92
C SER A 886 22.50 -22.85 -30.29
N ALA A 887 23.22 -21.73 -30.41
CA ALA A 887 23.73 -21.23 -31.68
C ALA A 887 24.89 -22.08 -32.24
N VAL A 888 25.05 -22.05 -33.56
CA VAL A 888 26.25 -22.58 -34.21
C VAL A 888 27.47 -21.72 -33.82
N PRO A 889 28.55 -22.30 -33.24
CA PRO A 889 29.72 -21.56 -32.78
C PRO A 889 30.37 -20.67 -33.85
N ILE A 890 30.76 -19.47 -33.46
CA ILE A 890 31.58 -18.55 -34.25
C ILE A 890 33.04 -19.02 -34.19
N ARG A 891 33.73 -18.97 -35.34
CA ARG A 891 35.16 -19.29 -35.47
C ARG A 891 36.02 -18.02 -35.52
N PRO A 892 37.26 -18.03 -34.97
CA PRO A 892 37.93 -19.16 -34.32
C PRO A 892 37.32 -19.48 -32.95
N GLU A 893 37.29 -20.77 -32.57
CA GLU A 893 36.65 -21.23 -31.32
C GLU A 893 37.31 -20.62 -30.08
N GLU A 894 38.63 -20.47 -30.10
CA GLU A 894 39.34 -19.58 -29.19
C GLU A 894 39.76 -18.32 -29.96
N PRO A 895 39.46 -17.11 -29.47
CA PRO A 895 39.00 -16.73 -28.12
C PRO A 895 37.46 -16.67 -27.93
N MET A 896 36.65 -17.10 -28.91
CA MET A 896 35.20 -16.89 -28.92
C MET A 896 34.39 -17.87 -28.05
N SER A 897 35.02 -18.83 -27.39
CA SER A 897 34.37 -19.91 -26.62
C SER A 897 33.43 -19.38 -25.54
N ALA A 898 33.84 -18.33 -24.83
CA ALA A 898 33.02 -17.66 -23.81
C ALA A 898 31.77 -16.98 -24.40
N LEU A 899 31.86 -16.45 -25.62
CA LEU A 899 30.73 -15.86 -26.33
C LEU A 899 29.81 -16.95 -26.89
N ASN A 900 30.38 -18.00 -27.49
CA ASN A 900 29.64 -19.13 -28.08
C ASN A 900 28.68 -19.80 -27.08
N ALA A 901 29.10 -19.96 -25.81
CA ALA A 901 28.24 -20.49 -24.75
C ALA A 901 27.01 -19.61 -24.41
N ARG A 902 27.02 -18.34 -24.82
CA ARG A 902 25.95 -17.35 -24.55
C ARG A 902 25.07 -17.06 -25.77
N LEU A 903 25.52 -17.43 -26.97
CA LEU A 903 24.78 -17.19 -28.21
C LEU A 903 23.59 -18.14 -28.32
N SER A 904 22.42 -17.59 -28.62
CA SER A 904 21.19 -18.33 -28.90
C SER A 904 21.01 -18.48 -30.41
N ALA A 905 20.42 -19.59 -30.85
CA ALA A 905 20.13 -19.83 -32.26
C ALA A 905 19.10 -18.85 -32.83
N SER A 906 18.24 -18.29 -31.97
CA SER A 906 17.29 -17.23 -32.29
C SER A 906 17.07 -16.31 -31.09
N CYS A 907 16.67 -15.07 -31.35
CA CYS A 907 16.10 -14.15 -30.36
C CYS A 907 14.58 -14.00 -30.53
N VAL A 908 13.98 -14.69 -31.51
CA VAL A 908 12.57 -14.61 -31.87
C VAL A 908 11.94 -16.01 -31.83
N VAL A 909 10.73 -16.10 -31.30
CA VAL A 909 9.87 -17.29 -31.38
C VAL A 909 8.45 -16.88 -31.74
N THR A 910 7.75 -17.73 -32.48
CA THR A 910 6.34 -17.54 -32.80
C THR A 910 5.44 -18.52 -32.07
N GLY A 911 4.23 -18.08 -31.73
CA GLY A 911 3.22 -18.92 -31.11
C GLY A 911 1.83 -18.60 -31.62
N ASP A 912 0.94 -19.57 -31.46
CA ASP A 912 -0.47 -19.46 -31.82
C ASP A 912 -1.28 -19.11 -30.56
N VAL A 913 -2.15 -18.12 -30.69
CA VAL A 913 -3.02 -17.61 -29.63
C VAL A 913 -4.45 -18.03 -29.94
N THR A 914 -5.09 -18.75 -29.03
CA THR A 914 -6.51 -19.10 -29.13
C THR A 914 -7.32 -18.35 -28.09
N TYR A 915 -8.22 -17.48 -28.54
CA TYR A 915 -9.17 -16.76 -27.70
C TYR A 915 -10.39 -17.64 -27.37
N PRO A 916 -10.93 -17.55 -26.15
CA PRO A 916 -12.05 -18.40 -25.73
C PRO A 916 -13.40 -18.02 -26.39
N GLU A 917 -13.47 -16.87 -27.07
CA GLU A 917 -14.65 -16.29 -27.69
C GLU A 917 -14.29 -15.61 -29.01
N SER A 918 -15.25 -15.59 -29.95
CA SER A 918 -15.09 -14.91 -31.24
C SER A 918 -15.02 -13.39 -31.05
N ILE A 919 -14.01 -12.79 -31.66
CA ILE A 919 -13.78 -11.34 -31.68
C ILE A 919 -14.30 -10.79 -33.00
N GLU A 920 -15.03 -9.68 -32.96
CA GLU A 920 -15.52 -8.96 -34.14
C GLU A 920 -14.68 -7.69 -34.33
N PHE A 921 -14.18 -7.48 -35.55
CA PHE A 921 -13.47 -6.25 -35.91
C PHE A 921 -14.43 -5.10 -36.24
N PRO A 922 -13.99 -3.83 -36.10
CA PRO A 922 -14.80 -2.65 -36.43
C PRO A 922 -15.35 -2.64 -37.84
N ASP A 923 -14.63 -3.24 -38.79
CA ASP A 923 -14.98 -3.26 -40.21
C ASP A 923 -16.07 -4.29 -40.53
N GLY A 924 -16.54 -5.06 -39.54
CA GLY A 924 -17.66 -5.99 -39.68
C GLY A 924 -17.37 -7.30 -40.44
N GLU A 925 -16.17 -7.47 -41.02
CA GLU A 925 -15.93 -8.52 -42.01
C GLU A 925 -15.39 -9.86 -41.47
N GLU A 926 -14.68 -9.91 -40.33
CA GLU A 926 -14.10 -11.17 -39.83
C GLU A 926 -14.32 -11.43 -38.33
N ARG A 927 -14.89 -12.60 -38.03
CA ARG A 927 -14.84 -13.20 -36.70
C ARG A 927 -13.59 -14.06 -36.59
N PHE A 928 -12.71 -13.76 -35.65
CA PHE A 928 -11.56 -14.61 -35.38
C PHE A 928 -11.56 -15.16 -33.95
N THR A 929 -10.96 -16.33 -33.82
CA THR A 929 -10.62 -16.95 -32.52
C THR A 929 -9.13 -17.25 -32.41
N GLU A 930 -8.39 -17.15 -33.51
CA GLU A 930 -6.97 -17.47 -33.61
C GLU A 930 -6.16 -16.21 -33.96
N GLY A 931 -5.08 -16.00 -33.22
CA GLY A 931 -4.11 -14.94 -33.43
C GLY A 931 -2.68 -15.46 -33.36
N LYS A 932 -1.71 -14.58 -33.58
CA LYS A 932 -0.28 -14.89 -33.51
C LYS A 932 0.43 -14.04 -32.47
N ILE A 933 1.37 -14.65 -31.77
CA ILE A 933 2.31 -13.97 -30.88
C ILE A 933 3.72 -14.11 -31.42
N ILE A 934 4.47 -13.00 -31.44
CA ILE A 934 5.87 -12.92 -31.83
C ILE A 934 6.63 -12.43 -30.61
N VAL A 935 7.35 -13.32 -29.95
CA VAL A 935 8.12 -12.99 -28.76
C VAL A 935 9.56 -12.74 -29.16
N VAL A 936 10.05 -11.54 -28.83
CA VAL A 936 11.39 -11.07 -29.13
C VAL A 936 12.14 -10.98 -27.80
N LYS A 937 12.97 -11.98 -27.52
CA LYS A 937 13.77 -12.05 -26.29
C LYS A 937 15.10 -11.33 -26.49
N ALA A 938 15.47 -10.48 -25.54
CA ALA A 938 16.80 -9.87 -25.46
C ALA A 938 17.87 -10.95 -25.20
N ASN A 939 18.31 -11.61 -26.27
CA ASN A 939 19.31 -12.66 -26.32
C ASN A 939 20.40 -12.28 -27.32
N LEU A 940 21.61 -12.79 -27.10
CA LEU A 940 22.71 -12.62 -28.04
C LEU A 940 22.58 -13.63 -29.16
N THR A 941 22.68 -13.19 -30.42
CA THR A 941 22.66 -14.06 -31.60
C THR A 941 23.92 -13.88 -32.43
N ARG A 942 24.25 -14.88 -33.26
CA ARG A 942 25.50 -14.88 -34.03
C ARG A 942 25.59 -13.77 -35.09
N ASP A 943 24.44 -13.34 -35.59
CA ASP A 943 24.26 -12.38 -36.68
C ASP A 943 24.25 -10.92 -36.21
N MET A 944 24.50 -10.64 -34.93
CA MET A 944 24.64 -9.28 -34.42
C MET A 944 25.84 -8.56 -35.04
N ASP A 945 25.74 -7.22 -35.10
CA ASP A 945 26.83 -6.36 -35.54
C ASP A 945 28.11 -6.53 -34.71
N TYR A 946 29.26 -6.21 -35.32
CA TYR A 946 30.58 -6.39 -34.72
C TYR A 946 30.70 -5.67 -33.37
N GLU A 947 30.16 -4.45 -33.26
CA GLU A 947 30.18 -3.62 -32.06
C GLU A 947 29.43 -4.29 -30.90
N LEU A 948 28.29 -4.93 -31.19
CA LEU A 948 27.51 -5.67 -30.19
C LEU A 948 28.21 -6.94 -29.74
N LEU A 949 28.83 -7.67 -30.66
CA LEU A 949 29.62 -8.87 -30.35
C LEU A 949 30.84 -8.52 -29.50
N SER A 950 31.54 -7.42 -29.83
CA SER A 950 32.67 -6.91 -29.05
C SER A 950 32.25 -6.52 -27.65
N TYR A 951 31.16 -5.75 -27.52
CA TYR A 951 30.63 -5.36 -26.22
C TYR A 951 30.18 -6.57 -25.39
N ALA A 952 29.52 -7.54 -26.01
CA ALA A 952 29.11 -8.77 -25.33
C ALA A 952 30.30 -9.60 -24.85
N LEU A 953 31.42 -9.60 -25.58
CA LEU A 953 32.64 -10.29 -25.18
C LEU A 953 33.27 -9.65 -23.93
N GLU A 954 33.31 -8.32 -23.88
CA GLU A 954 33.84 -7.54 -22.75
C GLU A 954 32.93 -7.62 -21.51
N GLU A 955 31.62 -7.41 -21.70
CA GLU A 955 30.64 -7.36 -20.62
C GLU A 955 29.91 -8.70 -20.47
N LYS A 956 30.41 -9.52 -19.54
CA LYS A 956 29.90 -10.89 -19.27
C LYS A 956 28.44 -10.91 -18.82
N VAL A 957 27.95 -9.84 -18.19
CA VAL A 957 26.57 -9.76 -17.68
C VAL A 957 25.57 -9.46 -18.81
N PHE A 958 25.99 -8.78 -19.88
CA PHE A 958 25.13 -8.41 -21.01
C PHE A 958 24.44 -9.63 -21.66
N PRO A 959 23.14 -9.59 -21.98
CA PRO A 959 22.15 -8.52 -21.82
C PRO A 959 21.27 -8.68 -20.56
N ARG A 960 21.84 -9.15 -19.45
CA ARG A 960 21.12 -9.53 -18.21
C ARG A 960 21.48 -8.66 -17.01
N GLN A 961 21.89 -7.40 -17.23
CA GLN A 961 22.19 -6.45 -16.16
C GLN A 961 21.02 -6.37 -15.19
N SER A 962 21.29 -6.35 -13.88
CA SER A 962 20.24 -6.34 -12.86
C SER A 962 19.33 -5.12 -12.99
N THR A 963 18.03 -5.28 -12.74
CA THR A 963 17.11 -4.13 -12.64
C THR A 963 17.44 -3.20 -11.46
N PHE A 964 18.30 -3.62 -10.54
CA PHE A 964 18.84 -2.74 -9.49
C PHE A 964 19.91 -1.77 -10.02
N ASP A 965 20.47 -2.03 -11.20
CA ASP A 965 21.38 -1.12 -11.87
C ASP A 965 20.58 -0.11 -12.70
N GLN A 966 20.57 1.15 -12.23
CA GLN A 966 19.90 2.27 -12.88
C GLN A 966 20.91 3.37 -13.26
N TRP A 967 22.21 3.07 -13.26
CA TRP A 967 23.29 4.01 -13.59
C TRP A 967 23.98 3.61 -14.90
N PHE A 968 23.20 3.49 -15.97
CA PHE A 968 23.77 3.13 -17.27
C PHE A 968 24.70 4.23 -17.77
N ASP A 969 25.90 3.83 -18.18
CA ASP A 969 26.76 4.70 -18.97
C ASP A 969 26.35 4.70 -20.45
N HIS A 970 27.03 5.55 -21.24
CA HIS A 970 26.72 5.69 -22.66
C HIS A 970 26.94 4.39 -23.45
N ALA A 971 27.94 3.56 -23.08
CA ALA A 971 28.27 2.33 -23.78
C ALA A 971 27.19 1.26 -23.51
N GLN A 972 26.79 1.11 -22.26
CA GLN A 972 25.68 0.26 -21.83
C GLN A 972 24.37 0.67 -22.52
N PHE A 973 24.03 1.96 -22.50
CA PHE A 973 22.82 2.47 -23.14
C PHE A 973 22.80 2.15 -24.64
N ASN A 974 23.89 2.44 -25.35
CA ASN A 974 24.01 2.20 -26.78
C ASN A 974 23.95 0.71 -27.13
N ALA A 975 24.61 -0.16 -26.37
CA ALA A 975 24.59 -1.60 -26.59
C ALA A 975 23.18 -2.18 -26.43
N TYR A 976 22.44 -1.75 -25.40
CA TYR A 976 21.06 -2.21 -25.21
C TYR A 976 20.09 -1.67 -26.27
N ARG A 977 20.25 -0.41 -26.69
CA ARG A 977 19.48 0.15 -27.82
C ARG A 977 19.76 -0.62 -29.10
N ALA A 978 21.03 -0.83 -29.44
CA ALA A 978 21.42 -1.56 -30.64
C ALA A 978 20.92 -3.02 -30.60
N LEU A 979 20.99 -3.69 -29.45
CA LEU A 979 20.42 -5.04 -29.29
C LEU A 979 18.91 -5.05 -29.55
N GLY A 980 18.18 -4.08 -28.99
CA GLY A 980 16.74 -3.94 -29.19
C GLY A 980 16.34 -3.73 -30.66
N HIS A 981 17.15 -2.95 -31.39
CA HIS A 981 16.99 -2.72 -32.82
C HIS A 981 17.25 -4.01 -33.62
N HIS A 982 18.38 -4.69 -33.36
CA HIS A 982 18.75 -5.95 -34.01
C HIS A 982 17.66 -7.03 -33.87
N MET A 983 17.25 -7.32 -32.63
CA MET A 983 16.30 -8.39 -32.36
C MET A 983 14.91 -8.11 -32.95
N SER A 984 14.48 -6.85 -33.00
CA SER A 984 13.18 -6.48 -33.56
C SER A 984 13.22 -6.42 -35.09
N THR A 985 14.37 -6.11 -35.68
CA THR A 985 14.60 -6.26 -37.13
C THR A 985 14.51 -7.73 -37.55
N ALA A 986 15.09 -8.63 -36.75
CA ALA A 986 14.97 -10.07 -36.95
C ALA A 986 13.51 -10.54 -36.84
N ALA A 987 12.74 -10.01 -35.88
CA ALA A 987 11.34 -10.38 -35.66
C ALA A 987 10.41 -10.09 -36.84
N VAL A 988 10.58 -8.94 -37.50
CA VAL A 988 9.81 -8.61 -38.71
C VAL A 988 10.22 -9.51 -39.87
N THR A 989 11.53 -9.76 -40.01
CA THR A 989 12.06 -10.59 -41.11
C THR A 989 11.60 -12.04 -40.96
N TYR A 990 11.50 -12.55 -39.73
CA TYR A 990 11.02 -13.90 -39.39
C TYR A 990 9.61 -14.20 -39.92
N GLN A 991 8.75 -13.17 -40.08
CA GLN A 991 7.39 -13.34 -40.60
C GLN A 991 7.31 -13.46 -42.13
N ARG A 992 8.34 -13.05 -42.88
CA ARG A 992 8.36 -13.28 -44.33
C ARG A 992 8.77 -14.74 -44.52
N PRO A 993 7.89 -15.63 -45.03
CA PRO A 993 8.36 -16.96 -45.39
C PRO A 993 9.52 -16.76 -46.36
N CYS A 994 10.65 -17.43 -46.10
CA CYS A 994 11.71 -17.58 -47.08
C CYS A 994 11.03 -18.14 -48.34
N ARG A 995 10.72 -17.27 -49.30
CA ARG A 995 10.47 -17.71 -50.67
C ARG A 995 11.79 -18.32 -51.09
N ALA A 996 11.85 -19.64 -51.04
CA ALA A 996 12.93 -20.41 -51.62
C ALA A 996 13.10 -19.90 -53.06
N THR A 997 14.21 -19.23 -53.32
CA THR A 997 14.75 -19.07 -54.67
C THR A 997 15.17 -20.42 -55.21
#